data_AF-A0A8H6JUB9-F1
#
_entry.id   AF-A0A8H6JUB9-F1
#
_cell.length_a   1.000
_cell.length_b   1.000
_cell.length_c   1.000
_cell.angle_alpha   90.00
_cell.angle_beta   90.00
_cell.angle_gamma   90.00
#
_symmetry.space_group_name_H-M   'P 1'
#
loop_
_entity.id
_entity.type
_entity.pdbx_description
1 polymer ?
#
loop_
_entity_poly.entity_id
_entity_poly.type
_entity_poly.pdbx_seq_one_letter_code
_entity_poly.pdbx_strand_id
1 'polypeptide(L)'
;MSVSGTSMVSGSQAGVAKKPGPKVPPHLAIRCRTCGQLCDDEQHLMTHKLWAMKVNGDHIHCTICGMDFEALDTQKAHILEVSDSTTVEAWPPVLTDPFQMHPQEQDITCPGCQRRFVRLAGWMKHLEHNECPNIKRQDVDKNRAEKLTFAHELQKRSGLEFGDYFPASHPSVQSAPSIVSKPYMAHPSFFKPDDFPELKDLEGALQQDAAPKTSSASAYTTAPSSANSQEAQVVSKAPKIDDVNNPYHHRFDARKFYNNYSRKFKCPQKSCTKTFDTAPALVAHMKSSISHYNAKLQCPGCLRWFKDASSLTAHSESETNRCSIRHSDNYRVYLDQLTGGMADVVGKNDDKTIKYDVSTEAIIKFGPQQAKKATEYMMAKKEEERKQQWTNPVCPIMAEAEINGFFASGDKGIEPDVLSELQSIMRLHEISAEDLFYKWESFCIKMDMDATNPEIAHIRNFKKDIQDALEKNNRQQTHIKTEKRGHATPRAGKGGDVFGMLDGLMPSTPGSGRLSKQGSLRKKTHVTPTMSRVKAEIPSSSPDYKGPSKMEEQLNSMQPPSSFNDRQNAGETVEVLNDHLSAPEPPTCPYSEARIKLTAASDQKKLGYKPLAMKLSEASEILDDRIDEFMHTIQEYHKLDISEFGNAASQSTTAVVAVGRIASDAPEGKLNAASLVLELSRRMGGGQRVSLKMPAKGYSVFPGQIVALKGSNASGDVFVVDEVLEAPLLPNAASTPEALAAHREKLRGDPDAMDTDSDPAPLNVIYASGPYTADDNLDFEPLHALCDRAADTYADALVLTGPFIDSEHPLIATGDFDLPEEAVIDPDTATMSTVFKYLFSPALNRLVSANPSITILLVPSVRDVIDKHVSWPQDSVLRKELGLPKTARIVTNPMTLSINEMVMGISSQDILWQLKHEELVGGRPSDPSLLSRLSRYLLEQRHFFPLFPPTDRQKLPKTGTEEGLQPGAMLDLSYLKLGEMVNVRPDVLIVPSFLPPFAKVVESVLVINPGSLSKRRGAGTYARLTLFPPKVVATQSEAMMSHGIFDRARVEINRI
;
A
#
# COMPACT_ATOMS: atom_id res chain seq x y z
N MET A 1 -11.48 -60.11 -60.75
CA MET A 1 -10.31 -60.88 -60.28
C MET A 1 -9.65 -60.03 -59.21
N SER A 2 -9.36 -60.45 -58.00
CA SER A 2 -9.27 -61.79 -57.44
C SER A 2 -9.09 -61.61 -55.92
N VAL A 3 -10.00 -62.16 -55.14
CA VAL A 3 -9.77 -63.29 -54.21
C VAL A 3 -9.25 -62.85 -52.84
N SER A 4 -10.25 -62.55 -52.01
CA SER A 4 -10.36 -62.76 -50.57
C SER A 4 -10.06 -64.20 -50.13
N GLY A 5 -9.53 -64.37 -48.91
CA GLY A 5 -9.74 -65.61 -48.16
C GLY A 5 -8.76 -65.88 -47.02
N THR A 6 -9.32 -65.85 -45.79
CA THR A 6 -9.08 -66.79 -44.67
C THR A 6 -7.72 -66.82 -43.97
N SER A 7 -7.59 -67.15 -42.69
CA SER A 7 -8.41 -67.20 -41.47
C SER A 7 -7.52 -67.79 -40.36
N MET A 8 -8.03 -67.83 -39.13
CA MET A 8 -7.57 -68.59 -37.94
C MET A 8 -6.62 -67.85 -36.97
N VAL A 9 -6.74 -67.92 -35.64
CA VAL A 9 -7.65 -68.67 -34.73
C VAL A 9 -7.45 -68.15 -33.29
N SER A 10 -8.53 -68.19 -32.49
CA SER A 10 -8.64 -68.28 -31.00
C SER A 10 -8.08 -67.16 -30.10
N GLY A 11 -8.72 -66.78 -28.99
CA GLY A 11 -9.91 -67.35 -28.35
C GLY A 11 -10.23 -66.67 -27.00
N SER A 12 -11.52 -66.39 -26.81
CA SER A 12 -12.34 -66.47 -25.59
C SER A 12 -11.85 -65.92 -24.23
N GLN A 13 -12.66 -65.04 -23.63
CA GLN A 13 -13.45 -65.40 -22.43
C GLN A 13 -14.70 -64.50 -22.27
N ALA A 14 -15.82 -65.14 -21.94
CA ALA A 14 -17.17 -64.62 -21.72
C ALA A 14 -17.24 -63.64 -20.52
N GLY A 15 -18.16 -62.67 -20.40
CA GLY A 15 -19.49 -62.53 -20.98
C GLY A 15 -20.59 -62.83 -19.95
N VAL A 16 -20.76 -61.97 -18.93
CA VAL A 16 -22.00 -61.93 -18.11
C VAL A 16 -22.85 -60.75 -18.60
N ALA A 17 -23.97 -61.06 -19.25
CA ALA A 17 -24.92 -60.08 -19.75
C ALA A 17 -25.79 -59.50 -18.61
N LYS A 18 -25.80 -58.17 -18.46
CA LYS A 18 -26.86 -57.43 -17.75
C LYS A 18 -27.90 -56.94 -18.76
N LYS A 19 -29.19 -57.14 -18.44
CA LYS A 19 -30.37 -56.69 -19.20
C LYS A 19 -30.33 -55.16 -19.46
N PRO A 20 -30.87 -54.66 -20.59
CA PRO A 20 -30.93 -53.23 -20.86
C PRO A 20 -31.93 -52.55 -19.93
N GLY A 21 -31.49 -51.50 -19.23
CA GLY A 21 -32.35 -50.61 -18.44
C GLY A 21 -33.24 -49.72 -19.33
N PRO A 22 -34.19 -48.98 -18.74
CA PRO A 22 -35.16 -48.19 -19.48
C PRO A 22 -34.48 -47.02 -20.21
N LYS A 23 -34.76 -46.85 -21.50
CA LYS A 23 -34.22 -45.74 -22.31
C LYS A 23 -34.71 -44.39 -21.77
N VAL A 24 -33.77 -43.49 -21.53
CA VAL A 24 -34.04 -42.13 -21.05
C VAL A 24 -34.75 -41.33 -22.16
N PRO A 25 -35.75 -40.49 -21.83
CA PRO A 25 -36.42 -39.63 -22.82
C PRO A 25 -35.41 -38.71 -23.55
N PRO A 26 -35.58 -38.45 -24.87
CA PRO A 26 -34.57 -37.77 -25.69
C PRO A 26 -34.23 -36.33 -25.28
N HIS A 27 -35.05 -35.70 -24.43
CA HIS A 27 -34.78 -34.36 -23.89
C HIS A 27 -33.85 -34.37 -22.66
N LEU A 28 -33.57 -35.54 -22.08
CA LEU A 28 -32.69 -35.74 -20.92
C LEU A 28 -31.37 -36.45 -21.29
N ALA A 29 -31.29 -37.00 -22.50
CA ALA A 29 -30.06 -37.64 -22.99
C ALA A 29 -29.02 -36.60 -23.41
N ILE A 30 -27.76 -36.82 -23.03
CA ILE A 30 -26.65 -35.93 -23.32
C ILE A 30 -26.13 -36.22 -24.72
N ARG A 31 -26.14 -35.21 -25.59
CA ARG A 31 -25.66 -35.34 -26.97
C ARG A 31 -24.14 -35.15 -27.04
N CYS A 32 -23.44 -36.12 -27.60
CA CYS A 32 -22.03 -35.99 -27.94
C CYS A 32 -21.86 -34.89 -29.00
N ARG A 33 -21.04 -33.87 -28.74
CA ARG A 33 -20.87 -32.72 -29.64
C ARG A 33 -20.18 -33.08 -30.95
N THR A 34 -19.35 -34.12 -30.95
CA THR A 34 -18.51 -34.49 -32.10
C THR A 34 -19.23 -35.42 -33.10
N CYS A 35 -20.03 -36.39 -32.64
CA CYS A 35 -20.78 -37.30 -33.53
C CYS A 35 -22.30 -37.17 -33.45
N GLY A 36 -22.83 -36.38 -32.50
CA GLY A 36 -24.26 -36.20 -32.31
C GLY A 36 -25.00 -37.37 -31.65
N GLN A 37 -24.32 -38.44 -31.22
CA GLN A 37 -24.95 -39.59 -30.55
C GLN A 37 -25.49 -39.19 -29.17
N LEU A 38 -26.69 -39.66 -28.84
CA LEU A 38 -27.33 -39.43 -27.55
C LEU A 38 -26.87 -40.49 -26.55
N CYS A 39 -26.27 -40.05 -25.46
CA CYS A 39 -25.80 -40.88 -24.34
C CYS A 39 -26.72 -40.67 -23.14
N ASP A 40 -27.03 -41.74 -22.43
CA ASP A 40 -27.99 -41.69 -21.32
C ASP A 40 -27.44 -40.88 -20.12
N ASP A 41 -26.13 -40.96 -19.84
CA ASP A 41 -25.45 -40.24 -18.75
C ASP A 41 -24.06 -39.75 -19.17
N GLU A 42 -23.45 -38.86 -18.37
CA GLU A 42 -22.09 -38.31 -18.62
C GLU A 42 -21.01 -39.40 -18.60
N GLN A 43 -21.15 -40.43 -17.76
CA GLN A 43 -20.27 -41.60 -17.77
C GLN A 43 -20.36 -42.39 -19.08
N HIS A 44 -21.56 -42.51 -19.66
CA HIS A 44 -21.79 -43.15 -20.95
C HIS A 44 -21.22 -42.31 -22.11
N LEU A 45 -21.28 -40.97 -22.00
CA LEU A 45 -20.63 -40.07 -22.95
C LEU A 45 -19.10 -40.22 -22.92
N MET A 46 -18.51 -40.32 -21.73
CA MET A 46 -17.06 -40.49 -21.58
C MET A 46 -16.59 -41.86 -22.07
N THR A 47 -17.33 -42.94 -21.79
CA THR A 47 -17.01 -44.26 -22.36
C THR A 47 -17.18 -44.29 -23.87
N HIS A 48 -18.18 -43.60 -24.42
CA HIS A 48 -18.35 -43.42 -25.85
C HIS A 48 -17.16 -42.68 -26.49
N LYS A 49 -16.73 -41.55 -25.92
CA LYS A 49 -15.57 -40.78 -26.41
C LYS A 49 -14.26 -41.58 -26.31
N LEU A 50 -14.05 -42.31 -25.21
CA LEU A 50 -12.88 -43.19 -25.03
C LEU A 50 -12.84 -44.34 -26.05
N TRP A 51 -14.00 -44.94 -26.33
CA TRP A 51 -14.11 -45.98 -27.34
C TRP A 51 -13.89 -45.42 -28.75
N ALA A 52 -14.51 -44.28 -29.08
CA ALA A 52 -14.34 -43.62 -30.38
C ALA A 52 -12.88 -43.19 -30.62
N MET A 53 -12.20 -42.68 -29.60
CA MET A 53 -10.78 -42.31 -29.66
C MET A 53 -9.87 -43.52 -29.90
N LYS A 54 -10.16 -44.67 -29.27
CA LYS A 54 -9.34 -45.88 -29.42
C LYS A 54 -9.59 -46.66 -30.70
N VAL A 55 -10.82 -46.63 -31.22
CA VAL A 55 -11.23 -47.48 -32.35
C VAL A 55 -11.29 -46.71 -33.67
N ASN A 56 -11.80 -45.49 -33.65
CA ASN A 56 -11.98 -44.67 -34.87
C ASN A 56 -10.90 -43.60 -35.03
N GLY A 57 -10.18 -43.25 -33.95
CA GLY A 57 -9.18 -42.17 -33.96
C GLY A 57 -9.77 -40.76 -33.79
N ASP A 58 -11.08 -40.65 -33.57
CA ASP A 58 -11.84 -39.40 -33.45
C ASP A 58 -12.29 -39.17 -31.98
N HIS A 59 -12.79 -37.98 -31.63
CA HIS A 59 -13.21 -37.63 -30.24
C HIS A 59 -12.03 -37.65 -29.25
N ILE A 60 -10.96 -37.00 -29.67
CA ILE A 60 -9.73 -36.83 -28.89
C ILE A 60 -10.08 -35.95 -27.68
N HIS A 61 -9.88 -36.45 -26.47
CA HIS A 61 -10.26 -35.73 -25.26
C HIS A 61 -9.35 -36.09 -24.08
N CYS A 62 -9.04 -35.16 -23.20
CA CYS A 62 -8.22 -35.46 -22.03
C CYS A 62 -8.97 -36.41 -21.08
N THR A 63 -8.32 -37.50 -20.68
CA THR A 63 -8.92 -38.52 -19.80
C THR A 63 -9.05 -38.05 -18.35
N ILE A 64 -8.42 -36.92 -17.99
CA ILE A 64 -8.43 -36.35 -16.63
C ILE A 64 -9.47 -35.24 -16.49
N CYS A 65 -9.55 -34.31 -17.44
CA CYS A 65 -10.46 -33.15 -17.38
C CYS A 65 -11.64 -33.20 -18.37
N GLY A 66 -11.67 -34.16 -19.29
CA GLY A 66 -12.75 -34.35 -20.25
C GLY A 66 -12.84 -33.31 -21.37
N MET A 67 -11.84 -32.41 -21.48
CA MET A 67 -11.76 -31.42 -22.57
C MET A 67 -11.51 -32.09 -23.92
N ASP A 68 -12.24 -31.67 -24.94
CA ASP A 68 -12.13 -32.16 -26.32
C ASP A 68 -11.02 -31.39 -27.07
N PHE A 69 -10.26 -32.10 -27.89
CA PHE A 69 -9.17 -31.60 -28.70
C PHE A 69 -9.40 -32.00 -30.17
N GLU A 70 -8.88 -31.18 -31.09
CA GLU A 70 -9.01 -31.44 -32.52
C GLU A 70 -7.91 -32.38 -33.04
N ALA A 71 -6.76 -32.46 -32.37
CA ALA A 71 -5.62 -33.28 -32.78
C ALA A 71 -4.95 -34.04 -31.61
N LEU A 72 -4.45 -35.25 -31.88
CA LEU A 72 -3.84 -36.13 -30.87
C LEU A 72 -2.57 -35.50 -30.29
N ASP A 73 -1.84 -34.74 -31.11
CA ASP A 73 -0.60 -34.09 -30.71
C ASP A 73 -0.86 -32.91 -29.76
N THR A 74 -1.97 -32.19 -29.92
CA THR A 74 -2.38 -31.13 -28.97
C THR A 74 -2.83 -31.68 -27.62
N GLN A 75 -3.53 -32.82 -27.62
CA GLN A 75 -3.90 -33.54 -26.40
C GLN A 75 -2.66 -34.12 -25.71
N LYS A 76 -1.71 -34.67 -26.48
CA LYS A 76 -0.43 -35.15 -25.93
C LYS A 76 0.43 -34.03 -25.38
N ALA A 77 0.47 -32.85 -26.01
CA ALA A 77 1.16 -31.68 -25.46
C ALA A 77 0.55 -31.22 -24.12
N HIS A 78 -0.79 -31.19 -24.03
CA HIS A 78 -1.53 -30.95 -22.78
C HIS A 78 -1.20 -31.98 -21.68
N ILE A 79 -0.79 -33.21 -22.04
CA ILE A 79 -0.39 -34.28 -21.11
C ILE A 79 1.13 -34.32 -20.86
N LEU A 80 1.99 -33.92 -21.82
CA LEU A 80 3.46 -34.06 -21.78
C LEU A 80 4.19 -32.84 -21.20
N GLU A 81 3.64 -31.62 -21.29
CA GLU A 81 4.16 -30.45 -20.55
C GLU A 81 4.09 -30.63 -19.02
N VAL A 82 3.40 -31.68 -18.56
CA VAL A 82 3.32 -32.12 -17.16
C VAL A 82 4.56 -32.95 -16.74
N SER A 83 5.42 -33.41 -17.65
CA SER A 83 6.40 -34.47 -17.35
C SER A 83 7.90 -34.18 -17.52
N ASP A 84 8.36 -33.09 -18.14
CA ASP A 84 9.80 -32.85 -18.27
C ASP A 84 10.18 -31.36 -18.45
N SER A 85 11.06 -30.82 -17.60
CA SER A 85 11.66 -29.50 -17.82
C SER A 85 13.12 -29.44 -17.35
N THR A 86 14.03 -29.84 -18.22
CA THR A 86 15.40 -29.33 -18.26
C THR A 86 15.80 -29.06 -19.72
N THR A 87 15.63 -27.80 -20.20
CA THR A 87 16.55 -27.02 -21.09
C THR A 87 15.87 -25.84 -21.84
N VAL A 88 16.39 -24.62 -21.56
CA VAL A 88 16.78 -23.44 -22.39
C VAL A 88 15.93 -22.90 -23.60
N GLU A 89 15.59 -21.60 -23.48
CA GLU A 89 15.38 -20.46 -24.45
C GLU A 89 14.46 -20.54 -25.70
N ALA A 90 13.35 -19.75 -25.70
CA ALA A 90 12.92 -18.75 -26.72
C ALA A 90 11.45 -18.24 -26.46
N TRP A 91 11.14 -17.00 -26.88
CA TRP A 91 9.91 -16.16 -26.71
C TRP A 91 8.60 -16.67 -27.40
N PRO A 92 7.39 -16.01 -27.30
CA PRO A 92 6.80 -15.02 -26.36
C PRO A 92 5.45 -15.51 -25.69
N PRO A 93 4.79 -14.75 -24.76
CA PRO A 93 3.79 -15.30 -23.85
C PRO A 93 2.33 -15.19 -24.34
N VAL A 94 1.63 -16.33 -24.37
CA VAL A 94 0.15 -16.38 -24.40
C VAL A 94 -0.34 -16.88 -23.04
N LEU A 95 -1.35 -16.16 -22.52
CA LEU A 95 -2.04 -16.34 -21.25
C LEU A 95 -2.46 -17.80 -20.96
N THR A 96 -1.77 -18.46 -20.02
CA THR A 96 -2.29 -19.15 -18.81
C THR A 96 -1.21 -20.08 -18.29
N ASP A 97 -0.82 -19.92 -17.03
CA ASP A 97 0.19 -20.75 -16.34
C ASP A 97 -0.29 -22.23 -16.24
N PRO A 98 0.45 -23.23 -16.76
CA PRO A 98 0.01 -24.64 -16.83
C PRO A 98 -0.11 -25.36 -15.48
N PHE A 99 0.42 -24.80 -14.38
CA PHE A 99 0.39 -25.42 -13.05
C PHE A 99 -1.01 -25.43 -12.39
N GLN A 100 -2.04 -24.86 -13.02
CA GLN A 100 -3.32 -24.59 -12.37
C GLN A 100 -4.38 -25.70 -12.39
N MET A 101 -4.21 -26.78 -13.17
CA MET A 101 -5.34 -27.68 -13.44
C MET A 101 -5.32 -29.01 -12.66
N HIS A 102 -4.17 -29.50 -12.15
CA HIS A 102 -4.09 -30.76 -11.40
C HIS A 102 -3.02 -30.76 -10.26
N PRO A 103 -3.30 -30.25 -9.05
CA PRO A 103 -2.37 -30.33 -7.93
C PRO A 103 -2.25 -31.78 -7.39
N GLN A 104 -1.05 -32.21 -6.99
CA GLN A 104 -0.79 -33.59 -6.57
C GLN A 104 -1.66 -34.02 -5.38
N GLU A 105 -2.32 -35.19 -5.52
CA GLU A 105 -3.18 -35.76 -4.49
C GLU A 105 -2.39 -36.04 -3.19
N GLN A 106 -2.82 -35.47 -2.06
CA GLN A 106 -2.21 -35.74 -0.76
C GLN A 106 -2.80 -37.01 -0.14
N ASP A 107 -2.09 -37.62 0.81
CA ASP A 107 -2.59 -38.81 1.52
C ASP A 107 -2.71 -38.56 3.03
N ILE A 108 -3.74 -37.82 3.43
CA ILE A 108 -3.97 -37.48 4.84
C ILE A 108 -4.93 -38.49 5.46
N THR A 109 -4.47 -39.24 6.46
CA THR A 109 -5.28 -40.28 7.13
C THR A 109 -5.83 -39.77 8.46
N CYS A 110 -7.16 -39.72 8.62
CA CYS A 110 -7.76 -39.28 9.88
C CYS A 110 -7.41 -40.25 11.03
N PRO A 111 -6.80 -39.79 12.13
CA PRO A 111 -6.34 -40.66 13.22
C PRO A 111 -7.51 -41.37 13.93
N GLY A 112 -8.69 -40.74 13.97
CA GLY A 112 -9.87 -41.30 14.63
C GLY A 112 -10.58 -42.39 13.82
N CYS A 113 -10.85 -42.17 12.53
CA CYS A 113 -11.68 -43.07 11.71
C CYS A 113 -10.93 -43.79 10.59
N GLN A 114 -9.63 -43.51 10.42
CA GLN A 114 -8.76 -44.07 9.38
C GLN A 114 -9.23 -43.81 7.93
N ARG A 115 -10.15 -42.86 7.74
CA ARG A 115 -10.55 -42.40 6.40
C ARG A 115 -9.44 -41.53 5.80
N ARG A 116 -9.15 -41.76 4.51
CA ARG A 116 -8.13 -41.04 3.74
C ARG A 116 -8.72 -39.82 3.05
N PHE A 117 -7.97 -38.72 3.01
CA PHE A 117 -8.37 -37.44 2.41
C PHE A 117 -7.28 -36.91 1.50
N VAL A 118 -7.72 -36.41 0.33
CA VAL A 118 -6.85 -35.87 -0.72
C VAL A 118 -6.46 -34.40 -0.47
N ARG A 119 -7.21 -33.70 0.39
CA ARG A 119 -7.04 -32.28 0.71
C ARG A 119 -7.26 -32.03 2.20
N LEU A 120 -6.52 -31.08 2.77
CA LEU A 120 -6.65 -30.72 4.19
C LEU A 120 -8.03 -30.10 4.47
N ALA A 121 -8.56 -29.27 3.58
CA ALA A 121 -9.89 -28.69 3.74
C ALA A 121 -11.00 -29.76 3.79
N GLY A 122 -10.87 -30.83 3.00
CA GLY A 122 -11.79 -31.96 3.01
C GLY A 122 -11.77 -32.70 4.35
N TRP A 123 -10.58 -32.89 4.92
CA TRP A 123 -10.42 -33.47 6.24
C TRP A 123 -10.94 -32.55 7.35
N MET A 124 -10.68 -31.25 7.29
CA MET A 124 -11.20 -30.29 8.27
C MET A 124 -12.73 -30.24 8.25
N LYS A 125 -13.34 -30.28 7.05
CA LYS A 125 -14.79 -30.33 6.89
C LYS A 125 -15.40 -31.57 7.57
N HIS A 126 -14.76 -32.73 7.41
CA HIS A 126 -15.16 -33.98 8.05
C HIS A 126 -15.17 -33.88 9.59
N LEU A 127 -14.20 -33.18 10.18
CA LEU A 127 -14.13 -32.95 11.63
C LEU A 127 -15.14 -31.88 12.10
N GLU A 128 -15.29 -30.77 11.37
CA GLU A 128 -16.20 -29.67 11.72
C GLU A 128 -17.69 -30.06 11.65
N HIS A 129 -18.04 -31.01 10.79
CA HIS A 129 -19.41 -31.48 10.58
C HIS A 129 -19.76 -32.72 11.41
N ASN A 130 -18.89 -33.15 12.35
CA ASN A 130 -19.05 -34.36 13.17
C ASN A 130 -19.25 -35.64 12.33
N GLU A 131 -18.63 -35.73 11.16
CA GLU A 131 -18.72 -36.93 10.32
C GLU A 131 -17.78 -38.05 10.80
N CYS A 132 -16.85 -37.73 11.72
CA CYS A 132 -15.96 -38.70 12.35
C CYS A 132 -16.64 -39.36 13.56
N PRO A 133 -16.69 -40.71 13.64
CA PRO A 133 -17.25 -41.41 14.80
C PRO A 133 -16.44 -41.21 16.09
N ASN A 134 -15.12 -40.96 15.98
CA ASN A 134 -14.18 -40.97 17.11
C ASN A 134 -13.62 -39.59 17.49
N ILE A 135 -13.77 -38.57 16.65
CA ILE A 135 -13.33 -37.19 16.93
C ILE A 135 -14.53 -36.28 16.72
N LYS A 136 -14.99 -35.62 17.79
CA LYS A 136 -16.11 -34.69 17.71
C LYS A 136 -15.57 -33.27 17.50
N ARG A 137 -16.40 -32.41 16.92
CA ARG A 137 -16.15 -30.98 16.77
C ARG A 137 -15.74 -30.32 18.09
N GLN A 138 -16.36 -30.72 19.21
CA GLN A 138 -16.03 -30.23 20.54
C GLN A 138 -14.56 -30.48 20.93
N ASP A 139 -13.98 -31.60 20.49
CA ASP A 139 -12.59 -31.95 20.79
C ASP A 139 -11.62 -31.04 20.02
N VAL A 140 -11.94 -30.74 18.75
CA VAL A 140 -11.17 -29.82 17.90
C VAL A 140 -11.27 -28.38 18.40
N ASP A 141 -12.47 -27.96 18.79
CA ASP A 141 -12.76 -26.65 19.36
C ASP A 141 -12.00 -26.44 20.69
N LYS A 142 -11.94 -27.48 21.54
CA LYS A 142 -11.13 -27.48 22.76
C LYS A 142 -9.63 -27.35 22.48
N ASN A 143 -9.10 -28.12 21.54
CA ASN A 143 -7.67 -28.03 21.17
C ASN A 143 -7.32 -26.63 20.61
N ARG A 144 -8.24 -26.02 19.84
CA ARG A 144 -8.08 -24.66 19.34
C ARG A 144 -8.05 -23.62 20.47
N ALA A 145 -8.92 -23.77 21.48
CA ALA A 145 -8.90 -22.91 22.66
C ALA A 145 -7.60 -23.07 23.47
N GLU A 146 -7.13 -24.31 23.68
CA GLU A 146 -5.87 -24.61 24.37
C GLU A 146 -4.67 -23.93 23.67
N LYS A 147 -4.58 -23.99 22.34
CA LYS A 147 -3.49 -23.36 21.57
C LYS A 147 -3.47 -21.83 21.67
N LEU A 148 -4.64 -21.19 21.71
CA LEU A 148 -4.75 -19.73 21.86
C LEU A 148 -4.48 -19.24 23.28
N THR A 149 -4.59 -20.09 24.30
CA THR A 149 -4.33 -19.66 25.69
C THR A 149 -2.90 -19.20 25.91
N PHE A 150 -1.92 -19.87 25.28
CA PHE A 150 -0.51 -19.50 25.39
C PHE A 150 -0.25 -18.14 24.74
N ALA A 151 -0.74 -17.92 23.51
CA ALA A 151 -0.59 -16.66 22.81
C ALA A 151 -1.22 -15.48 23.57
N HIS A 152 -2.44 -15.66 24.09
CA HIS A 152 -3.12 -14.64 24.90
C HIS A 152 -2.42 -14.36 26.24
N GLU A 153 -1.86 -15.37 26.90
CA GLU A 153 -1.14 -15.17 28.16
C GLU A 153 0.22 -14.50 27.93
N LEU A 154 0.89 -14.81 26.82
CA LEU A 154 2.10 -14.13 26.38
C LEU A 154 1.81 -12.66 26.06
N GLN A 155 0.72 -12.38 25.35
CA GLN A 155 0.25 -11.02 25.04
C GLN A 155 -0.08 -10.23 26.32
N LYS A 156 -0.76 -10.85 27.31
CA LYS A 156 -1.06 -10.20 28.59
C LYS A 156 0.18 -9.84 29.39
N ARG A 157 1.22 -10.68 29.35
CA ARG A 157 2.45 -10.47 30.14
C ARG A 157 3.44 -9.56 29.45
N SER A 158 3.52 -9.60 28.13
CA SER A 158 4.46 -8.77 27.33
C SER A 158 3.88 -7.41 26.93
N GLY A 159 2.55 -7.26 26.90
CA GLY A 159 1.89 -6.06 26.38
C GLY A 159 1.99 -5.89 24.85
N LEU A 160 2.56 -6.87 24.14
CA LEU A 160 2.73 -6.89 22.68
C LEU A 160 1.71 -7.83 22.04
N GLU A 161 1.13 -7.45 20.90
CA GLU A 161 0.23 -8.32 20.13
C GLU A 161 1.02 -9.46 19.47
N PHE A 162 0.77 -10.70 19.90
CA PHE A 162 1.42 -11.89 19.36
C PHE A 162 0.44 -12.69 18.50
N GLY A 163 0.61 -12.65 17.18
CA GLY A 163 0.20 -13.71 16.22
C GLY A 163 -1.16 -14.41 16.42
N ASP A 164 -2.20 -13.74 16.89
CA ASP A 164 -3.54 -14.32 17.06
C ASP A 164 -4.31 -14.32 15.74
N TYR A 165 -4.04 -15.30 14.87
CA TYR A 165 -4.71 -15.41 13.57
C TYR A 165 -6.12 -16.00 13.65
N PHE A 166 -6.54 -16.45 14.84
CA PHE A 166 -7.87 -16.99 15.11
C PHE A 166 -8.56 -16.24 16.27
N PRO A 167 -9.72 -15.61 16.04
CA PRO A 167 -10.28 -14.67 17.02
C PRO A 167 -10.80 -15.36 18.29
N ALA A 168 -10.41 -14.84 19.46
CA ALA A 168 -10.88 -15.28 20.78
C ALA A 168 -12.42 -15.21 20.94
N SER A 169 -13.06 -14.33 20.17
CA SER A 169 -14.51 -14.17 20.13
C SER A 169 -15.24 -15.27 19.32
N HIS A 170 -14.51 -16.16 18.64
CA HIS A 170 -15.13 -17.16 17.78
C HIS A 170 -15.86 -18.25 18.62
N PRO A 171 -17.05 -18.72 18.19
CA PRO A 171 -17.83 -19.71 18.93
C PRO A 171 -17.07 -20.99 19.26
N SER A 172 -16.17 -21.46 18.38
CA SER A 172 -15.32 -22.63 18.66
C SER A 172 -14.38 -22.45 19.87
N VAL A 173 -13.97 -21.21 20.15
CA VAL A 173 -13.10 -20.89 21.29
C VAL A 173 -13.96 -20.69 22.54
N GLN A 174 -15.13 -20.06 22.40
CA GLN A 174 -16.07 -19.79 23.49
C GLN A 174 -16.87 -21.02 23.95
N SER A 175 -17.04 -22.04 23.10
CA SER A 175 -17.79 -23.26 23.41
C SER A 175 -17.00 -24.28 24.24
N ALA A 176 -15.71 -24.03 24.49
CA ALA A 176 -14.90 -24.89 25.34
C ALA A 176 -15.33 -24.73 26.82
N PRO A 177 -15.64 -25.82 27.55
CA PRO A 177 -16.05 -25.73 28.95
C PRO A 177 -14.94 -25.10 29.81
N SER A 178 -15.34 -24.29 30.80
CA SER A 178 -14.49 -23.59 31.76
C SER A 178 -13.76 -24.53 32.73
N ILE A 179 -12.98 -25.48 32.23
CA ILE A 179 -12.08 -26.33 33.00
C ILE A 179 -10.81 -26.52 32.15
N VAL A 180 -9.94 -25.51 32.18
CA VAL A 180 -8.51 -25.69 31.85
C VAL A 180 -7.80 -25.56 33.19
N SER A 181 -7.73 -26.65 33.95
CA SER A 181 -7.10 -26.65 35.28
C SER A 181 -5.58 -26.73 35.24
N LYS A 182 -4.96 -26.94 34.07
CA LYS A 182 -3.52 -26.74 33.83
C LYS A 182 -3.29 -26.39 32.36
N PRO A 183 -2.54 -25.33 32.03
CA PRO A 183 -2.08 -25.12 30.66
C PRO A 183 -1.10 -26.25 30.30
N TYR A 184 -1.48 -27.09 29.33
CA TYR A 184 -0.55 -28.03 28.71
C TYR A 184 0.23 -27.26 27.66
N MET A 185 1.53 -27.06 27.90
CA MET A 185 2.42 -26.44 26.93
C MET A 185 2.51 -27.31 25.69
N ALA A 186 1.98 -26.83 24.56
CA ALA A 186 2.38 -27.33 23.26
C ALA A 186 3.88 -27.05 23.11
N HIS A 187 4.66 -28.11 23.02
CA HIS A 187 6.12 -28.16 22.99
C HIS A 187 6.76 -27.06 22.11
N PRO A 188 7.29 -25.95 22.66
CA PRO A 188 8.39 -25.24 22.05
C PRO A 188 9.65 -26.04 22.37
N SER A 189 10.45 -26.40 21.37
CA SER A 189 11.60 -27.29 21.52
C SER A 189 12.76 -26.77 22.38
N PHE A 190 12.54 -25.84 23.32
CA PHE A 190 13.63 -25.13 23.99
C PHE A 190 13.60 -25.03 25.52
N PHE A 191 12.49 -25.29 26.25
CA PHE A 191 12.53 -25.15 27.72
C PHE A 191 11.63 -26.16 28.47
N LYS A 192 12.21 -26.81 29.49
CA LYS A 192 11.55 -27.63 30.51
C LYS A 192 11.35 -26.81 31.79
N PRO A 193 10.36 -27.14 32.65
CA PRO A 193 10.22 -26.54 33.97
C PRO A 193 11.48 -26.67 34.84
N ASP A 194 12.27 -27.72 34.63
CA ASP A 194 13.54 -27.97 35.34
C ASP A 194 14.68 -27.03 34.89
N ASP A 195 14.51 -26.29 33.79
CA ASP A 195 15.47 -25.28 33.31
C ASP A 195 15.36 -23.95 34.10
N PHE A 196 14.44 -23.86 35.07
CA PHE A 196 14.22 -22.69 35.93
C PHE A 196 14.28 -23.07 37.43
N PRO A 197 15.48 -23.16 38.03
CA PRO A 197 15.66 -23.69 39.39
C PRO A 197 15.14 -22.82 40.56
N GLU A 198 14.61 -21.62 40.33
CA GLU A 198 14.38 -20.62 41.40
C GLU A 198 12.91 -20.24 41.67
N LEU A 199 11.92 -21.05 41.26
CA LEU A 199 10.53 -20.86 41.70
C LEU A 199 10.03 -22.07 42.49
N LYS A 200 10.60 -22.24 43.68
CA LYS A 200 9.94 -22.94 44.78
C LYS A 200 9.56 -21.93 45.85
N ASP A 201 8.39 -22.18 46.42
CA ASP A 201 7.84 -21.61 47.65
C ASP A 201 7.02 -20.32 47.48
N LEU A 202 5.71 -20.49 47.23
CA LEU A 202 4.63 -19.71 47.86
C LEU A 202 3.27 -20.41 47.67
N GLU A 203 3.23 -21.73 47.86
CA GLU A 203 1.98 -22.49 48.08
C GLU A 203 1.82 -22.71 49.59
N GLY A 204 1.41 -21.67 50.32
CA GLY A 204 1.22 -21.80 51.75
C GLY A 204 0.77 -20.52 52.43
N ALA A 205 -0.48 -20.13 52.22
CA ALA A 205 -1.29 -19.40 53.21
C ALA A 205 -2.63 -18.94 52.62
N LEU A 206 -3.58 -19.84 52.38
CA LEU A 206 -5.02 -19.48 52.39
C LEU A 206 -5.85 -20.70 52.80
N GLN A 207 -5.90 -20.96 54.10
CA GLN A 207 -6.97 -21.73 54.71
C GLN A 207 -7.20 -21.24 56.14
N GLN A 208 -8.50 -21.15 56.52
CA GLN A 208 -9.06 -20.84 57.85
C GLN A 208 -9.15 -19.32 58.15
N ASP A 209 -10.27 -18.70 58.55
CA ASP A 209 -11.56 -19.18 59.06
C ASP A 209 -12.70 -18.16 58.85
N ALA A 210 -13.93 -18.64 58.92
CA ALA A 210 -15.18 -17.89 58.77
C ALA A 210 -15.88 -17.60 60.12
N ALA A 211 -16.60 -16.47 60.14
CA ALA A 211 -17.84 -16.15 60.92
C ALA A 211 -17.72 -15.63 62.38
N PRO A 212 -18.79 -15.07 63.01
CA PRO A 212 -19.76 -14.04 62.57
C PRO A 212 -20.28 -13.03 63.67
N LYS A 213 -20.97 -11.95 63.24
CA LYS A 213 -22.12 -11.17 63.86
C LYS A 213 -21.97 -10.55 65.27
N THR A 214 -22.33 -9.26 65.50
CA THR A 214 -23.63 -8.73 66.03
C THR A 214 -23.43 -7.23 66.35
N SER A 215 -24.22 -6.23 65.93
CA SER A 215 -25.61 -5.77 66.18
C SER A 215 -25.85 -4.89 67.44
N SER A 216 -26.14 -3.60 67.23
CA SER A 216 -27.23 -2.79 67.86
C SER A 216 -27.21 -1.39 67.20
N ALA A 217 -28.21 -0.87 66.47
CA ALA A 217 -29.67 -0.72 66.63
C ALA A 217 -30.08 0.48 67.52
N SER A 218 -30.62 1.54 66.88
CA SER A 218 -31.90 2.23 67.18
C SER A 218 -31.96 3.63 66.52
N ALA A 219 -33.11 4.27 66.31
CA ALA A 219 -34.10 4.11 65.24
C ALA A 219 -35.01 5.36 65.22
N TYR A 220 -35.53 5.75 64.04
CA TYR A 220 -36.71 6.61 63.73
C TYR A 220 -36.67 8.12 64.14
N THR A 221 -37.11 9.12 63.37
CA THR A 221 -38.10 9.18 62.26
C THR A 221 -38.00 10.48 61.42
N THR A 222 -38.35 10.37 60.13
CA THR A 222 -39.03 11.31 59.19
C THR A 222 -38.30 12.44 58.40
N ALA A 223 -38.36 12.22 57.08
CA ALA A 223 -38.07 12.96 55.82
C ALA A 223 -38.84 14.30 55.60
N PRO A 224 -38.82 14.99 54.41
CA PRO A 224 -38.20 14.67 53.12
C PRO A 224 -37.50 15.83 52.34
N SER A 225 -37.02 15.48 51.13
CA SER A 225 -36.73 16.31 49.92
C SER A 225 -35.29 16.79 49.69
N SER A 226 -34.82 16.52 48.48
CA SER A 226 -33.43 16.25 48.11
C SER A 226 -32.75 17.44 47.42
N ALA A 227 -31.55 17.79 47.89
CA ALA A 227 -30.60 18.70 47.27
C ALA A 227 -29.16 18.15 47.39
N ASN A 228 -28.30 18.56 46.46
CA ASN A 228 -26.84 18.38 46.30
C ASN A 228 -26.02 18.40 47.63
N SER A 229 -24.79 17.87 47.76
CA SER A 229 -23.57 18.13 46.97
C SER A 229 -22.36 17.30 47.50
N GLN A 230 -21.31 17.13 46.67
CA GLN A 230 -19.86 16.89 46.97
C GLN A 230 -19.45 15.51 47.55
N GLU A 231 -18.33 14.83 47.24
CA GLU A 231 -17.17 14.99 46.34
C GLU A 231 -16.41 13.62 46.32
N ALA A 232 -15.41 13.48 45.43
CA ALA A 232 -14.36 12.43 45.35
C ALA A 232 -14.55 11.22 44.39
N GLN A 233 -13.64 11.14 43.43
CA GLN A 233 -13.53 10.19 42.32
C GLN A 233 -12.99 8.81 42.75
N VAL A 234 -13.66 7.72 42.36
CA VAL A 234 -13.11 6.36 42.35
C VAL A 234 -13.47 5.66 41.03
N VAL A 235 -12.44 5.14 40.39
CA VAL A 235 -12.45 4.34 39.15
C VAL A 235 -13.27 3.06 39.32
N SER A 236 -14.32 2.87 38.53
CA SER A 236 -15.13 1.65 38.50
C SER A 236 -14.91 0.84 37.23
N LYS A 237 -14.65 -0.46 37.41
CA LYS A 237 -14.60 -1.50 36.35
C LYS A 237 -15.88 -1.50 35.54
N ALA A 238 -15.77 -1.62 34.21
CA ALA A 238 -16.92 -1.88 33.35
C ALA A 238 -17.62 -3.22 33.72
N PRO A 239 -18.96 -3.28 33.72
CA PRO A 239 -19.70 -4.48 34.09
C PRO A 239 -19.68 -5.52 32.96
N LYS A 240 -19.48 -6.79 33.30
CA LYS A 240 -19.77 -7.92 32.41
C LYS A 240 -21.30 -8.00 32.22
N ILE A 241 -21.77 -7.93 30.98
CA ILE A 241 -23.18 -8.17 30.66
C ILE A 241 -23.39 -9.70 30.67
N ASP A 242 -23.97 -10.23 31.74
CA ASP A 242 -24.46 -11.61 31.77
C ASP A 242 -25.81 -11.69 31.01
N ASP A 243 -25.79 -12.21 29.78
CA ASP A 243 -27.01 -12.40 29.00
C ASP A 243 -27.83 -13.59 29.54
N VAL A 244 -28.87 -13.28 30.30
CA VAL A 244 -29.82 -14.22 30.89
C VAL A 244 -30.58 -15.03 29.81
N ASN A 245 -30.54 -14.61 28.54
CA ASN A 245 -31.21 -15.29 27.41
C ASN A 245 -30.31 -16.32 26.69
N ASN A 246 -29.09 -16.56 27.17
CA ASN A 246 -28.22 -17.61 26.65
C ASN A 246 -28.76 -19.01 27.02
N PRO A 247 -28.96 -19.95 26.07
CA PRO A 247 -29.43 -21.32 26.33
C PRO A 247 -28.57 -22.15 27.29
N TYR A 248 -27.33 -21.73 27.54
CA TYR A 248 -26.39 -22.37 28.46
C TYR A 248 -26.34 -21.68 29.84
N HIS A 249 -27.10 -20.60 30.06
CA HIS A 249 -27.18 -19.92 31.34
C HIS A 249 -28.09 -20.67 32.32
N HIS A 250 -27.69 -20.77 33.59
CA HIS A 250 -28.40 -21.54 34.62
C HIS A 250 -29.82 -21.03 34.93
N ARG A 251 -30.17 -19.78 34.54
CA ARG A 251 -31.52 -19.18 34.65
C ARG A 251 -32.31 -19.13 33.34
N PHE A 252 -31.84 -19.79 32.28
CA PHE A 252 -32.53 -19.79 31.00
C PHE A 252 -33.83 -20.61 31.07
N ASP A 253 -34.95 -20.01 30.64
CA ASP A 253 -36.25 -20.67 30.54
C ASP A 253 -36.91 -20.34 29.20
N ALA A 254 -37.10 -21.37 28.36
CA ALA A 254 -37.69 -21.24 27.03
C ALA A 254 -39.16 -20.80 27.06
N ARG A 255 -39.87 -21.00 28.18
CA ARG A 255 -41.29 -20.60 28.33
C ARG A 255 -41.49 -19.09 28.27
N LYS A 256 -40.46 -18.30 28.62
CA LYS A 256 -40.50 -16.82 28.55
C LYS A 256 -40.67 -16.28 27.13
N PHE A 257 -40.36 -17.09 26.12
CA PHE A 257 -40.42 -16.69 24.71
C PHE A 257 -41.62 -17.28 23.97
N TYR A 258 -42.59 -17.85 24.70
CA TYR A 258 -43.85 -18.30 24.14
C TYR A 258 -44.83 -17.14 23.99
N ASN A 259 -45.35 -16.94 22.79
CA ASN A 259 -46.37 -15.93 22.54
C ASN A 259 -47.76 -16.58 22.53
N ASN A 260 -48.57 -16.26 23.54
CA ASN A 260 -49.92 -16.79 23.76
C ASN A 260 -50.90 -16.51 22.61
N TYR A 261 -50.73 -15.43 21.85
CA TYR A 261 -51.59 -15.08 20.72
C TYR A 261 -51.28 -15.91 19.47
N SER A 262 -49.99 -16.14 19.21
CA SER A 262 -49.54 -16.92 18.04
C SER A 262 -49.44 -18.43 18.30
N ARG A 263 -49.54 -18.86 19.56
CA ARG A 263 -49.31 -20.23 20.04
C ARG A 263 -47.96 -20.84 19.62
N LYS A 264 -46.95 -19.99 19.41
CA LYS A 264 -45.59 -20.37 18.97
C LYS A 264 -44.53 -19.70 19.84
N PHE A 265 -43.36 -20.32 19.92
CA PHE A 265 -42.16 -19.79 20.54
C PHE A 265 -41.41 -18.89 19.56
N LYS A 266 -41.12 -17.64 19.95
CA LYS A 266 -40.36 -16.68 19.14
C LYS A 266 -38.91 -16.61 19.62
N CYS A 267 -37.96 -16.49 18.70
CA CYS A 267 -36.56 -16.28 19.09
C CYS A 267 -36.35 -14.92 19.79
N PRO A 268 -35.61 -14.84 20.91
CA PRO A 268 -35.36 -13.58 21.63
C PRO A 268 -34.42 -12.60 20.93
N GLN A 269 -33.69 -13.04 19.90
CA GLN A 269 -32.75 -12.19 19.17
C GLN A 269 -33.48 -11.22 18.22
N LYS A 270 -33.20 -9.91 18.34
CA LYS A 270 -33.92 -8.84 17.62
C LYS A 270 -33.85 -8.97 16.08
N SER A 271 -32.82 -9.62 15.54
CA SER A 271 -32.61 -9.85 14.10
C SER A 271 -33.23 -11.16 13.58
N CYS A 272 -33.77 -12.02 14.45
CA CYS A 272 -34.33 -13.31 14.07
C CYS A 272 -35.87 -13.28 14.01
N THR A 273 -36.44 -13.63 12.86
CA THR A 273 -37.90 -13.67 12.64
C THR A 273 -38.49 -15.07 12.74
N LYS A 274 -37.71 -16.11 13.08
CA LYS A 274 -38.19 -17.51 13.11
C LYS A 274 -39.03 -17.80 14.35
N THR A 275 -40.07 -18.61 14.16
CA THR A 275 -40.99 -19.09 15.20
C THR A 275 -41.07 -20.62 15.21
N PHE A 276 -41.25 -21.22 16.39
CA PHE A 276 -41.23 -22.68 16.58
C PHE A 276 -42.46 -23.15 17.35
N ASP A 277 -42.94 -24.35 17.03
CA ASP A 277 -44.15 -24.90 17.67
C ASP A 277 -43.86 -25.55 19.04
N THR A 278 -42.59 -25.87 19.35
CA THR A 278 -42.19 -26.50 20.61
C THR A 278 -40.96 -25.85 21.24
N ALA A 279 -40.88 -25.85 22.58
CA ALA A 279 -39.74 -25.31 23.31
C ALA A 279 -38.40 -26.01 22.98
N PRO A 280 -38.33 -27.36 22.84
CA PRO A 280 -37.10 -28.03 22.43
C PRO A 280 -36.64 -27.63 21.03
N ALA A 281 -37.56 -27.36 20.09
CA ALA A 281 -37.22 -26.89 18.75
C ALA A 281 -36.63 -25.47 18.78
N LEU A 282 -37.14 -24.57 19.63
CA LEU A 282 -36.53 -23.26 19.87
C LEU A 282 -35.12 -23.39 20.47
N VAL A 283 -34.94 -24.26 21.48
CA VAL A 283 -33.63 -24.47 22.12
C VAL A 283 -32.63 -25.11 21.14
N ALA A 284 -33.06 -26.09 20.36
CA ALA A 284 -32.26 -26.68 19.30
C ALA A 284 -31.89 -25.65 18.23
N HIS A 285 -32.84 -24.80 17.83
CA HIS A 285 -32.56 -23.68 16.94
C HIS A 285 -31.50 -22.75 17.51
N MET A 286 -31.66 -22.27 18.76
CA MET A 286 -30.69 -21.37 19.40
C MET A 286 -29.31 -22.00 19.60
N LYS A 287 -29.21 -23.33 19.72
CA LYS A 287 -27.96 -24.07 19.82
C LYS A 287 -27.32 -24.42 18.47
N SER A 288 -28.11 -24.47 17.39
CA SER A 288 -27.66 -24.88 16.04
C SER A 288 -27.51 -23.72 15.05
N SER A 289 -28.08 -22.56 15.33
CA SER A 289 -28.16 -21.46 14.37
C SER A 289 -26.86 -20.67 14.27
N ILE A 290 -26.02 -21.08 13.32
CA ILE A 290 -24.93 -20.31 12.69
C ILE A 290 -25.40 -18.93 12.20
N SER A 291 -26.71 -18.73 11.97
CA SER A 291 -27.28 -17.46 11.50
C SER A 291 -27.38 -16.35 12.55
N HIS A 292 -27.19 -16.64 13.85
CA HIS A 292 -27.22 -15.63 14.92
C HIS A 292 -25.83 -15.13 15.31
N TYR A 293 -24.77 -15.67 14.69
CA TYR A 293 -23.39 -15.33 14.98
C TYR A 293 -22.66 -15.00 13.68
N ASN A 294 -22.52 -13.70 13.39
CA ASN A 294 -21.75 -13.17 12.25
C ASN A 294 -20.22 -13.20 12.51
N ALA A 295 -19.70 -14.24 13.17
CA ALA A 295 -18.25 -14.40 13.36
C ALA A 295 -17.64 -15.00 12.08
N LYS A 296 -17.54 -14.18 11.03
CA LYS A 296 -16.83 -14.56 9.81
C LYS A 296 -15.34 -14.70 10.15
N LEU A 297 -14.67 -15.75 9.66
CA LEU A 297 -13.22 -15.90 9.79
C LEU A 297 -12.54 -15.11 8.66
N GLN A 298 -11.54 -14.30 8.99
CA GLN A 298 -10.83 -13.52 7.99
C GLN A 298 -9.50 -14.19 7.64
N CYS A 299 -9.20 -14.30 6.35
CA CYS A 299 -7.85 -14.71 5.94
C CYS A 299 -6.86 -13.57 6.22
N PRO A 300 -5.75 -13.79 6.94
CA PRO A 300 -4.77 -12.75 7.22
C PRO A 300 -4.02 -12.29 5.97
N GLY A 301 -3.95 -13.11 4.92
CA GLY A 301 -3.29 -12.75 3.66
C GLY A 301 -4.13 -11.89 2.73
N CYS A 302 -5.37 -12.28 2.42
CA CYS A 302 -6.22 -11.56 1.46
C CYS A 302 -7.39 -10.79 2.09
N LEU A 303 -7.54 -10.86 3.41
CA LEU A 303 -8.60 -10.20 4.18
C LEU A 303 -10.04 -10.58 3.78
N ARG A 304 -10.22 -11.65 2.99
CA ARG A 304 -11.56 -12.17 2.65
C ARG A 304 -12.15 -12.90 3.85
N TRP A 305 -13.47 -12.77 3.96
CA TRP A 305 -14.26 -13.34 5.03
C TRP A 305 -14.86 -14.69 4.61
N PHE A 306 -14.71 -15.68 5.48
CA PHE A 306 -15.15 -17.07 5.29
C PHE A 306 -16.11 -17.46 6.41
N LYS A 307 -16.97 -18.44 6.12
CA LYS A 307 -18.09 -18.83 7.01
C LYS A 307 -17.69 -19.90 8.04
N ASP A 308 -16.71 -20.74 7.71
CA ASP A 308 -16.21 -21.85 8.51
C ASP A 308 -14.69 -22.02 8.32
N ALA A 309 -14.03 -22.76 9.21
CA ALA A 309 -12.58 -22.93 9.13
C ALA A 309 -12.22 -23.81 7.93
N SER A 310 -13.03 -24.80 7.58
CA SER A 310 -12.82 -25.62 6.37
C SER A 310 -12.83 -24.81 5.06
N SER A 311 -13.71 -23.81 4.88
CA SER A 311 -13.64 -22.92 3.70
C SER A 311 -12.43 -22.01 3.74
N LEU A 312 -12.01 -21.55 4.92
CA LEU A 312 -10.79 -20.75 5.06
C LEU A 312 -9.54 -21.59 4.76
N THR A 313 -9.51 -22.85 5.20
CA THR A 313 -8.46 -23.83 4.86
C THR A 313 -8.44 -24.11 3.37
N ALA A 314 -9.60 -24.29 2.72
CA ALA A 314 -9.66 -24.48 1.27
C ALA A 314 -9.07 -23.28 0.51
N HIS A 315 -9.36 -22.08 1.00
CA HIS A 315 -8.79 -20.86 0.45
C HIS A 315 -7.27 -20.74 0.68
N SER A 316 -6.79 -21.14 1.86
CA SER A 316 -5.37 -21.09 2.21
C SER A 316 -4.54 -22.20 1.56
N GLU A 317 -5.16 -23.31 1.14
CA GLU A 317 -4.56 -24.36 0.30
C GLU A 317 -4.55 -23.96 -1.19
N SER A 318 -5.54 -23.18 -1.64
CA SER A 318 -5.66 -22.79 -3.05
C SER A 318 -4.61 -21.75 -3.45
N GLU A 319 -3.88 -22.03 -4.52
CA GLU A 319 -3.00 -21.05 -5.16
C GLU A 319 -3.86 -20.08 -5.96
N THR A 320 -4.10 -18.91 -5.39
CA THR A 320 -4.83 -17.84 -6.08
C THR A 320 -3.93 -16.64 -6.21
N ASN A 321 -3.92 -16.00 -7.39
CA ASN A 321 -3.18 -14.76 -7.63
C ASN A 321 -3.63 -13.59 -6.72
N ARG A 322 -4.65 -13.81 -5.88
CA ARG A 322 -5.25 -12.84 -4.96
C ARG A 322 -4.90 -13.09 -3.49
N CYS A 323 -4.23 -14.20 -3.16
CA CYS A 323 -3.86 -14.53 -1.80
C CYS A 323 -2.53 -15.28 -1.75
N SER A 324 -1.52 -14.65 -1.13
CA SER A 324 -0.18 -15.22 -0.97
C SER A 324 0.06 -15.80 0.44
N ILE A 325 -1.00 -16.08 1.22
CA ILE A 325 -0.85 -16.56 2.61
C ILE A 325 -0.05 -17.85 2.68
N ARG A 326 -0.18 -18.70 1.67
CA ARG A 326 0.54 -19.97 1.50
C ARG A 326 2.06 -19.82 1.44
N HIS A 327 2.56 -18.68 0.96
CA HIS A 327 3.99 -18.40 0.85
C HIS A 327 4.54 -17.62 2.04
N SER A 328 3.71 -17.30 3.04
CA SER A 328 4.18 -16.57 4.23
C SER A 328 5.02 -17.47 5.15
N ASP A 329 6.05 -16.90 5.76
CA ASP A 329 6.89 -17.61 6.73
C ASP A 329 6.10 -18.07 7.97
N ASN A 330 5.01 -17.35 8.29
CA ASN A 330 4.10 -17.68 9.38
C ASN A 330 2.98 -18.67 8.99
N TYR A 331 2.98 -19.22 7.78
CA TYR A 331 1.92 -20.10 7.29
C TYR A 331 1.72 -21.34 8.16
N ARG A 332 2.82 -21.94 8.66
CA ARG A 332 2.77 -23.12 9.54
C ARG A 332 2.07 -22.82 10.87
N VAL A 333 2.39 -21.68 11.50
CA VAL A 333 1.76 -21.23 12.76
C VAL A 333 0.30 -20.89 12.54
N TYR A 334 0.00 -20.19 11.44
CA TYR A 334 -1.36 -19.87 11.02
C TYR A 334 -2.22 -21.13 10.84
N LEU A 335 -1.68 -22.17 10.17
CA LEU A 335 -2.39 -23.42 9.93
C LEU A 335 -2.59 -24.25 11.21
N ASP A 336 -1.62 -24.25 12.12
CA ASP A 336 -1.73 -24.89 13.44
C ASP A 336 -2.88 -24.28 14.25
N GLN A 337 -2.97 -22.94 14.31
CA GLN A 337 -4.07 -22.24 14.98
C GLN A 337 -5.42 -22.47 14.27
N LEU A 338 -5.46 -22.45 12.94
CA LEU A 338 -6.68 -22.66 12.16
C LEU A 338 -7.24 -24.08 12.34
N THR A 339 -6.37 -25.09 12.31
CA THR A 339 -6.76 -26.51 12.44
C THR A 339 -6.86 -26.99 13.89
N GLY A 340 -6.49 -26.15 14.87
CA GLY A 340 -6.48 -26.52 16.28
C GLY A 340 -5.41 -27.58 16.60
N GLY A 341 -4.27 -27.52 15.91
CA GLY A 341 -3.17 -28.47 16.02
C GLY A 341 -3.48 -29.87 15.51
N MET A 342 -4.46 -30.04 14.62
CA MET A 342 -4.75 -31.35 14.01
C MET A 342 -3.81 -31.67 12.85
N ALA A 343 -3.42 -30.66 12.07
CA ALA A 343 -2.57 -30.80 10.91
C ALA A 343 -1.29 -29.99 11.07
N ASP A 344 -0.21 -30.49 10.47
CA ASP A 344 1.10 -29.85 10.47
C ASP A 344 1.70 -29.76 9.06
N VAL A 345 2.60 -28.80 8.85
CA VAL A 345 3.27 -28.54 7.56
C VAL A 345 4.68 -29.13 7.57
N VAL A 346 4.87 -30.27 6.93
CA VAL A 346 6.14 -31.04 7.00
C VAL A 346 7.15 -30.62 5.93
N GLY A 347 6.70 -30.02 4.83
CA GLY A 347 7.58 -29.56 3.76
C GLY A 347 6.83 -29.20 2.48
N LYS A 348 7.50 -29.29 1.33
CA LYS A 348 6.90 -29.16 0.00
C LYS A 348 7.02 -30.48 -0.77
N ASN A 349 6.04 -30.79 -1.62
CA ASN A 349 6.08 -31.89 -2.57
C ASN A 349 6.94 -31.53 -3.78
N ASP A 350 7.21 -32.49 -4.65
CA ASP A 350 8.07 -32.33 -5.84
C ASP A 350 7.51 -31.29 -6.83
N ASP A 351 6.19 -31.07 -6.83
CA ASP A 351 5.47 -30.02 -7.57
C ASP A 351 5.50 -28.63 -6.89
N LYS A 352 6.35 -28.45 -5.87
CA LYS A 352 6.45 -27.25 -5.01
C LYS A 352 5.19 -26.96 -4.18
N THR A 353 4.18 -27.83 -4.17
CA THR A 353 3.00 -27.66 -3.31
C THR A 353 3.31 -27.98 -1.85
N ILE A 354 2.53 -27.47 -0.90
CA ILE A 354 2.77 -27.71 0.53
C ILE A 354 2.30 -29.11 0.90
N LYS A 355 3.16 -29.86 1.59
CA LYS A 355 2.87 -31.18 2.12
C LYS A 355 2.34 -31.09 3.55
N TYR A 356 1.12 -31.58 3.74
CA TYR A 356 0.46 -31.64 5.03
C TYR A 356 0.53 -33.05 5.61
N ASP A 357 0.71 -33.15 6.93
CA ASP A 357 0.62 -34.40 7.67
C ASP A 357 -0.23 -34.21 8.93
N VAL A 358 -0.67 -35.31 9.53
CA VAL A 358 -1.34 -35.29 10.84
C VAL A 358 -0.32 -34.94 11.91
N SER A 359 -0.64 -33.98 12.77
CA SER A 359 0.27 -33.59 13.84
C SER A 359 0.55 -34.76 14.79
N THR A 360 1.75 -34.82 15.34
CA THR A 360 2.12 -35.84 16.34
C THR A 360 1.21 -35.75 17.57
N GLU A 361 0.79 -34.54 17.96
CA GLU A 361 -0.18 -34.29 19.03
C GLU A 361 -1.54 -34.95 18.75
N ALA A 362 -2.04 -34.85 17.51
CA ALA A 362 -3.31 -35.45 17.11
C ALA A 362 -3.23 -36.99 17.04
N ILE A 363 -2.08 -37.55 16.63
CA ILE A 363 -1.87 -39.00 16.63
C ILE A 363 -1.82 -39.54 18.07
N ILE A 364 -1.13 -38.85 18.99
CA ILE A 364 -1.06 -39.24 20.40
C ILE A 364 -2.43 -39.12 21.08
N LYS A 365 -3.20 -38.06 20.79
CA LYS A 365 -4.54 -37.87 21.37
C LYS A 365 -5.56 -38.87 20.80
N PHE A 366 -5.64 -39.01 19.47
CA PHE A 366 -6.78 -39.68 18.80
C PHE A 366 -6.42 -40.93 17.97
N GLY A 367 -5.13 -41.26 17.79
CA GLY A 367 -4.70 -42.40 16.98
C GLY A 367 -4.87 -43.77 17.65
N PRO A 368 -4.74 -44.88 16.90
CA PRO A 368 -4.75 -46.24 17.45
C PRO A 368 -3.52 -46.49 18.34
N GLN A 369 -3.62 -47.37 19.35
CA GLN A 369 -2.55 -47.58 20.35
C GLN A 369 -1.18 -47.93 19.74
N GLN A 370 -1.16 -48.62 18.60
CA GLN A 370 0.08 -48.96 17.89
C GLN A 370 0.76 -47.72 17.29
N ALA A 371 -0.02 -46.80 16.71
CA ALA A 371 0.49 -45.54 16.18
C ALA A 371 0.96 -44.60 17.29
N LYS A 372 0.28 -44.60 18.46
CA LYS A 372 0.71 -43.84 19.65
C LYS A 372 2.10 -44.28 20.12
N LYS A 373 2.28 -45.59 20.36
CA LYS A 373 3.57 -46.16 20.80
C LYS A 373 4.69 -45.94 19.78
N ALA A 374 4.41 -46.06 18.48
CA ALA A 374 5.39 -45.82 17.43
C ALA A 374 5.84 -44.34 17.38
N THR A 375 4.88 -43.42 17.56
CA THR A 375 5.16 -41.97 17.58
C THR A 375 5.95 -41.59 18.84
N GLU A 376 5.55 -42.11 20.01
CA GLU A 376 6.27 -41.93 21.28
C GLU A 376 7.72 -42.45 21.20
N TYR A 377 7.93 -43.62 20.58
CA TYR A 377 9.26 -44.17 20.35
C TYR A 377 10.10 -43.31 19.40
N MET A 378 9.53 -42.84 18.28
CA MET A 378 10.24 -41.91 17.38
C MET A 378 10.61 -40.60 18.07
N MET A 379 9.73 -40.05 18.91
CA MET A 379 10.01 -38.83 19.67
C MET A 379 11.09 -39.06 20.72
N ALA A 380 11.05 -40.17 21.46
CA ALA A 380 12.09 -40.55 22.42
C ALA A 380 13.44 -40.73 21.72
N LYS A 381 13.48 -41.38 20.56
CA LYS A 381 14.70 -41.56 19.76
C LYS A 381 15.24 -40.21 19.24
N LYS A 382 14.39 -39.32 18.73
CA LYS A 382 14.81 -37.95 18.35
C LYS A 382 15.30 -37.13 19.53
N GLU A 383 14.71 -37.31 20.72
CA GLU A 383 15.18 -36.66 21.94
C GLU A 383 16.51 -37.25 22.42
N GLU A 384 16.74 -38.55 22.27
CA GLU A 384 18.03 -39.20 22.49
C GLU A 384 19.09 -38.76 21.48
N GLU A 385 18.77 -38.66 20.20
CA GLU A 385 19.66 -38.12 19.15
C GLU A 385 19.97 -36.64 19.41
N ARG A 386 18.98 -35.84 19.82
CA ARG A 386 19.18 -34.44 20.22
C ARG A 386 20.01 -34.31 21.48
N LYS A 387 19.81 -35.18 22.48
CA LYS A 387 20.65 -35.28 23.68
C LYS A 387 22.05 -35.71 23.32
N GLN A 388 22.23 -36.67 22.41
CA GLN A 388 23.54 -37.10 21.91
C GLN A 388 24.26 -35.98 21.17
N GLN A 389 23.54 -35.18 20.38
CA GLN A 389 24.07 -34.00 19.70
C GLN A 389 24.41 -32.86 20.69
N TRP A 390 23.68 -32.75 21.80
CA TRP A 390 23.97 -31.83 22.89
C TRP A 390 25.12 -32.32 23.80
N THR A 391 25.32 -33.63 23.92
CA THR A 391 26.40 -34.25 24.71
C THR A 391 27.67 -34.53 23.91
N ASN A 392 27.68 -34.28 22.60
CA ASN A 392 28.90 -34.30 21.78
C ASN A 392 29.58 -32.92 21.91
N PRO A 393 30.70 -32.81 22.62
CA PRO A 393 31.37 -31.53 22.82
C PRO A 393 32.22 -31.23 21.59
N VAL A 394 31.59 -30.68 20.55
CA VAL A 394 32.31 -29.73 19.72
C VAL A 394 32.20 -28.40 20.47
N CYS A 395 33.34 -27.87 20.96
CA CYS A 395 33.51 -26.55 21.59
C CYS A 395 33.40 -26.39 23.12
N PRO A 396 34.17 -27.13 23.92
CA PRO A 396 34.80 -26.52 25.11
C PRO A 396 36.21 -26.01 24.81
N ILE A 397 36.93 -26.74 23.94
CA ILE A 397 38.35 -26.48 23.62
C ILE A 397 38.52 -25.23 22.72
N MET A 398 37.54 -24.93 21.86
CA MET A 398 37.61 -23.77 20.94
C MET A 398 37.29 -22.44 21.65
N ALA A 399 36.29 -22.41 22.55
CA ALA A 399 35.92 -21.17 23.26
C ALA A 399 37.00 -20.70 24.24
N GLU A 400 37.72 -21.62 24.88
CA GLU A 400 38.83 -21.28 25.77
C GLU A 400 40.05 -20.74 25.01
N ALA A 401 40.32 -21.27 23.81
CA ALA A 401 41.38 -20.77 22.94
C ALA A 401 41.07 -19.37 22.38
N GLU A 402 39.82 -19.11 22.01
CA GLU A 402 39.38 -17.81 21.50
C GLU A 402 39.38 -16.73 22.59
N ILE A 403 38.87 -17.02 23.80
CA ILE A 403 38.91 -16.07 24.93
C ILE A 403 40.36 -15.75 25.31
N ASN A 404 41.23 -16.76 25.37
CA ASN A 404 42.65 -16.51 25.61
C ASN A 404 43.31 -15.71 24.48
N GLY A 405 42.86 -15.85 23.23
CA GLY A 405 43.36 -15.09 22.09
C GLY A 405 43.07 -13.59 22.16
N PHE A 406 41.94 -13.19 22.75
CA PHE A 406 41.54 -11.78 22.85
C PHE A 406 41.91 -11.14 24.20
N PHE A 407 41.81 -11.87 25.31
CA PHE A 407 41.92 -11.29 26.66
C PHE A 407 43.28 -11.54 27.35
N ALA A 408 44.19 -12.33 26.78
CA ALA A 408 45.51 -12.58 27.39
C ALA A 408 46.55 -11.53 26.92
N SER A 409 47.22 -10.88 27.88
CA SER A 409 48.34 -9.98 27.60
C SER A 409 49.68 -10.71 27.72
N GLY A 410 50.20 -11.17 26.58
CA GLY A 410 51.47 -11.88 26.49
C GLY A 410 51.42 -13.32 27.00
N ASP A 411 52.59 -13.94 27.23
CA ASP A 411 52.79 -15.38 27.52
C ASP A 411 52.26 -15.85 28.89
N LYS A 412 51.41 -15.05 29.55
CA LYS A 412 50.70 -15.37 30.79
C LYS A 412 49.22 -15.53 30.49
N GLY A 413 48.72 -16.76 30.60
CA GLY A 413 47.30 -17.06 30.46
C GLY A 413 46.44 -16.34 31.51
N ILE A 414 45.16 -16.19 31.19
CA ILE A 414 44.15 -15.53 32.04
C ILE A 414 43.91 -16.38 33.30
N GLU A 415 43.67 -15.75 34.45
CA GLU A 415 43.31 -16.49 35.66
C GLU A 415 42.02 -17.31 35.47
N PRO A 416 41.96 -18.55 36.00
CA PRO A 416 40.84 -19.47 35.76
C PRO A 416 39.50 -18.92 36.26
N ASP A 417 39.51 -18.13 37.33
CA ASP A 417 38.29 -17.50 37.87
C ASP A 417 37.75 -16.41 36.93
N VAL A 418 38.63 -15.63 36.29
CA VAL A 418 38.27 -14.62 35.30
C VAL A 418 37.72 -15.26 34.03
N LEU A 419 38.36 -16.33 33.57
CA LEU A 419 37.93 -17.10 32.40
C LEU A 419 36.54 -17.72 32.61
N SER A 420 36.27 -18.22 33.82
CA SER A 420 34.95 -18.78 34.17
C SER A 420 33.81 -17.75 34.13
N GLU A 421 34.08 -16.52 34.56
CA GLU A 421 33.10 -15.42 34.52
C GLU A 421 32.87 -14.91 33.10
N LEU A 422 33.93 -14.78 32.28
CA LEU A 422 33.79 -14.43 30.86
C LEU A 422 32.96 -15.48 30.09
N GLN A 423 33.24 -16.77 30.31
CA GLN A 423 32.43 -17.87 29.76
C GLN A 423 31.00 -17.88 30.31
N SER A 424 30.78 -17.41 31.54
CA SER A 424 29.42 -17.25 32.09
C SER A 424 28.67 -16.13 31.37
N ILE A 425 29.31 -14.99 31.11
CA ILE A 425 28.70 -13.85 30.38
C ILE A 425 28.38 -14.24 28.94
N MET A 426 29.30 -14.91 28.23
CA MET A 426 29.06 -15.41 26.87
C MET A 426 27.86 -16.34 26.80
N ARG A 427 27.72 -17.27 27.77
CA ARG A 427 26.60 -18.20 27.84
C ARG A 427 25.29 -17.54 28.24
N LEU A 428 25.31 -16.60 29.19
CA LEU A 428 24.09 -15.95 29.69
C LEU A 428 23.50 -14.94 28.69
N HIS A 429 24.35 -14.30 27.89
CA HIS A 429 23.92 -13.25 26.96
C HIS A 429 24.05 -13.64 25.48
N GLU A 430 24.44 -14.88 25.17
CA GLU A 430 24.67 -15.40 23.81
C GLU A 430 25.59 -14.49 22.97
N ILE A 431 26.70 -14.04 23.57
CA ILE A 431 27.68 -13.12 22.95
C ILE A 431 28.91 -13.91 22.50
N SER A 432 29.42 -13.65 21.29
CA SER A 432 30.68 -14.22 20.78
C SER A 432 31.90 -13.75 21.58
N ALA A 433 33.02 -14.47 21.52
CA ALA A 433 34.24 -14.08 22.26
C ALA A 433 34.79 -12.71 21.79
N GLU A 434 34.66 -12.42 20.49
CA GLU A 434 35.07 -11.17 19.87
C GLU A 434 34.17 -10.00 20.28
N ASP A 435 32.84 -10.17 20.23
CA ASP A 435 31.89 -9.14 20.67
C ASP A 435 31.99 -8.88 22.17
N LEU A 436 32.31 -9.90 22.97
CA LEU A 436 32.57 -9.76 24.39
C LEU A 436 33.81 -8.89 24.63
N PHE A 437 34.85 -9.08 23.82
CA PHE A 437 36.07 -8.28 23.89
C PHE A 437 35.83 -6.81 23.50
N TYR A 438 35.11 -6.54 22.41
CA TYR A 438 34.76 -5.16 22.06
C TYR A 438 33.91 -4.47 23.13
N LYS A 439 32.98 -5.21 23.76
CA LYS A 439 32.21 -4.68 24.88
C LYS A 439 33.09 -4.42 26.10
N TRP A 440 34.07 -5.28 26.37
CA TRP A 440 35.05 -5.08 27.43
C TRP A 440 35.92 -3.84 27.17
N GLU A 441 36.44 -3.64 25.95
CA GLU A 441 37.19 -2.44 25.58
C GLU A 441 36.34 -1.17 25.74
N SER A 442 35.08 -1.21 25.30
CA SER A 442 34.16 -0.08 25.48
C SER A 442 33.90 0.24 26.96
N PHE A 443 33.87 -0.78 27.83
CA PHE A 443 33.72 -0.62 29.27
C PHE A 443 35.01 -0.06 29.91
N CYS A 444 36.18 -0.51 29.47
CA CYS A 444 37.47 0.04 29.88
C CYS A 444 37.60 1.52 29.50
N ILE A 445 37.18 1.90 28.28
CA ILE A 445 37.14 3.30 27.84
C ILE A 445 36.19 4.12 28.72
N LYS A 446 35.01 3.57 29.06
CA LYS A 446 34.00 4.25 29.87
C LYS A 446 34.44 4.49 31.32
N MET A 447 35.24 3.57 31.87
CA MET A 447 35.72 3.62 33.25
C MET A 447 37.15 4.19 33.38
N ASP A 448 37.77 4.59 32.26
CA ASP A 448 39.16 5.07 32.17
C ASP A 448 40.19 4.06 32.71
N MET A 449 40.12 2.82 32.20
CA MET A 449 40.90 1.68 32.66
C MET A 449 41.68 1.03 31.51
N ASP A 450 42.79 0.37 31.85
CA ASP A 450 43.60 -0.35 30.88
C ASP A 450 42.95 -1.69 30.49
N ALA A 451 42.69 -1.89 29.20
CA ALA A 451 42.05 -3.10 28.67
C ALA A 451 42.95 -4.35 28.74
N THR A 452 44.25 -4.15 28.96
CA THR A 452 45.27 -5.21 28.90
C THR A 452 45.32 -6.12 30.14
N ASN A 453 44.55 -5.86 31.21
CA ASN A 453 44.55 -6.75 32.38
C ASN A 453 43.16 -6.90 33.03
N PRO A 454 42.37 -7.92 32.64
CA PRO A 454 41.04 -8.15 33.20
C PRO A 454 41.14 -8.70 34.63
N GLU A 455 41.15 -7.83 35.63
CA GLU A 455 41.01 -8.22 37.04
C GLU A 455 39.56 -8.64 37.35
N ILE A 456 39.37 -9.64 38.21
CA ILE A 456 38.05 -10.21 38.49
C ILE A 456 37.02 -9.19 39.03
N ALA A 457 37.47 -8.18 39.77
CA ALA A 457 36.62 -7.10 40.26
C ALA A 457 36.03 -6.29 39.08
N HIS A 458 36.84 -6.06 38.05
CA HIS A 458 36.47 -5.27 36.89
C HIS A 458 35.55 -6.06 35.95
N ILE A 459 35.79 -7.37 35.78
CA ILE A 459 34.90 -8.25 35.02
C ILE A 459 33.51 -8.38 35.66
N ARG A 460 33.43 -8.39 37.00
CA ARG A 460 32.13 -8.36 37.70
C ARG A 460 31.40 -7.02 37.53
N ASN A 461 32.12 -5.91 37.53
CA ASN A 461 31.54 -4.60 37.26
C ASN A 461 31.08 -4.48 35.79
N PHE A 462 31.83 -5.08 34.86
CA PHE A 462 31.46 -5.17 33.45
C PHE A 462 30.18 -6.02 33.25
N LYS A 463 30.08 -7.18 33.90
CA LYS A 463 28.86 -8.01 33.93
C LYS A 463 27.65 -7.20 34.38
N LYS A 464 27.83 -6.38 35.42
CA LYS A 464 26.79 -5.48 35.93
C LYS A 464 26.43 -4.37 34.95
N ASP A 465 27.41 -3.74 34.27
CA ASP A 465 27.14 -2.71 33.27
C ASP A 465 26.37 -3.27 32.06
N ILE A 466 26.70 -4.50 31.62
CA ILE A 466 25.92 -5.22 30.60
C ILE A 466 24.48 -5.45 31.06
N GLN A 467 24.29 -5.86 32.32
CA GLN A 467 22.96 -6.12 32.88
C GLN A 467 22.14 -4.83 33.06
N ASP A 468 22.75 -3.76 33.57
CA ASP A 468 22.13 -2.44 33.72
C ASP A 468 21.80 -1.79 32.37
N ALA A 469 22.63 -2.01 31.34
CA ALA A 469 22.36 -1.58 29.97
C ALA A 469 21.17 -2.33 29.37
N LEU A 470 21.08 -3.64 29.62
CA LEU A 470 19.94 -4.46 29.20
C LEU A 470 18.64 -3.99 29.88
N GLU A 471 18.68 -3.72 31.19
CA GLU A 471 17.53 -3.21 31.94
C GLU A 471 17.10 -1.81 31.49
N LYS A 472 18.05 -0.93 31.17
CA LYS A 472 17.76 0.41 30.62
C LYS A 472 17.14 0.34 29.23
N ASN A 473 17.62 -0.53 28.34
CA ASN A 473 17.01 -0.74 27.03
C ASN A 473 15.56 -1.25 27.18
N ASN A 474 15.31 -2.16 28.12
CA ASN A 474 13.96 -2.65 28.41
C ASN A 474 13.04 -1.57 29.02
N ARG A 475 13.59 -0.63 29.82
CA ARG A 475 12.83 0.51 30.38
C ARG A 475 12.63 1.67 29.37
N GLN A 476 13.54 1.90 28.44
CA GLN A 476 13.37 2.93 27.41
C GLN A 476 12.30 2.56 26.38
N GLN A 477 12.06 1.27 26.15
CA GLN A 477 10.89 0.81 25.39
C GLN A 477 9.55 1.07 26.09
N THR A 478 9.52 1.28 27.42
CA THR A 478 8.27 1.43 28.19
C THR A 478 7.86 2.87 28.50
N HIS A 479 8.70 3.90 28.24
CA HIS A 479 8.40 5.29 28.62
C HIS A 479 8.11 6.29 27.49
N ILE A 480 8.09 5.89 26.22
CA ILE A 480 7.65 6.76 25.11
C ILE A 480 6.17 6.48 24.78
N LYS A 481 5.27 6.76 25.73
CA LYS A 481 3.83 7.02 25.50
C LYS A 481 3.11 7.30 26.81
N THR A 482 3.23 8.53 27.34
CA THR A 482 2.14 9.23 28.04
C THR A 482 2.58 10.62 28.46
N GLU A 483 1.90 11.66 27.94
CA GLU A 483 1.73 13.06 28.40
C GLU A 483 1.37 13.88 27.13
N LYS A 484 0.27 14.62 26.95
CA LYS A 484 -0.59 15.38 27.88
C LYS A 484 -2.01 15.52 27.30
N ARG A 485 -3.02 15.33 28.15
CA ARG A 485 -4.39 15.86 28.01
C ARG A 485 -4.48 17.16 28.82
N GLY A 486 -4.79 18.27 28.18
CA GLY A 486 -5.03 19.56 28.85
C GLY A 486 -6.39 19.63 29.54
N HIS A 487 -6.40 20.10 30.80
CA HIS A 487 -7.60 20.53 31.51
C HIS A 487 -7.82 22.04 31.32
N ALA A 488 -9.08 22.44 31.21
CA ALA A 488 -9.55 23.83 31.21
C ALA A 488 -9.73 24.35 32.66
N THR A 489 -9.42 25.63 32.95
CA THR A 489 -10.34 26.79 33.19
C THR A 489 -9.56 27.88 33.98
N PRO A 490 -10.01 29.14 34.23
CA PRO A 490 -11.12 29.96 33.69
C PRO A 490 -10.70 31.40 33.23
N ARG A 491 -11.67 32.20 32.76
CA ARG A 491 -11.55 33.62 32.32
C ARG A 491 -11.58 34.64 33.47
N ALA A 492 -10.76 35.70 33.37
CA ALA A 492 -11.08 37.15 33.52
C ALA A 492 -9.74 37.96 33.55
N GLY A 493 -9.50 38.96 32.70
CA GLY A 493 -9.82 40.38 32.99
C GLY A 493 -8.63 41.28 32.57
N LYS A 494 -8.93 42.50 32.08
CA LYS A 494 -8.00 43.45 31.45
C LYS A 494 -6.97 44.09 32.41
N GLY A 495 -5.76 44.36 31.87
CA GLY A 495 -5.06 45.66 32.02
C GLY A 495 -3.80 45.70 32.88
N GLY A 496 -2.77 46.41 32.38
CA GLY A 496 -1.74 47.05 33.19
C GLY A 496 -0.31 46.56 32.98
N ASP A 497 0.47 47.34 32.23
CA ASP A 497 1.93 47.21 32.06
C ASP A 497 2.64 48.09 33.11
N VAL A 498 3.62 47.54 33.84
CA VAL A 498 4.64 48.30 34.61
C VAL A 498 5.95 47.49 34.62
N PHE A 499 6.81 47.82 33.65
CA PHE A 499 8.27 47.86 33.68
C PHE A 499 9.02 47.50 34.99
N GLY A 500 10.07 46.67 34.84
CA GLY A 500 11.42 47.04 35.32
C GLY A 500 11.83 46.66 36.73
N MET A 501 12.26 45.41 36.93
CA MET A 501 13.19 44.96 37.98
C MET A 501 13.54 43.52 37.59
N LEU A 502 14.72 43.09 37.12
CA LEU A 502 16.08 43.39 37.52
C LEU A 502 16.99 42.75 36.46
N ASP A 503 17.44 43.54 35.46
CA ASP A 503 18.63 43.21 34.68
C ASP A 503 19.82 43.88 35.37
N GLY A 504 20.79 43.07 35.79
CA GLY A 504 21.92 43.51 36.56
C GLY A 504 22.89 42.36 36.73
N LEU A 505 23.80 42.20 35.75
CA LEU A 505 25.22 41.88 35.95
C LEU A 505 26.03 41.90 34.62
N MET A 506 26.24 43.13 34.09
CA MET A 506 27.50 43.67 33.49
C MET A 506 28.10 43.06 32.17
N PRO A 507 29.20 43.61 31.58
CA PRO A 507 29.25 44.72 30.60
C PRO A 507 30.13 44.40 29.34
N SER A 508 30.04 45.01 28.14
CA SER A 508 30.61 46.31 27.72
C SER A 508 30.53 46.47 26.17
N THR A 509 30.20 47.67 25.70
CA THR A 509 30.05 48.18 24.30
C THR A 509 31.42 48.57 23.65
N PRO A 510 31.59 49.16 22.42
CA PRO A 510 30.68 50.01 21.57
C PRO A 510 30.72 49.74 20.02
N GLY A 511 29.91 50.31 19.11
CA GLY A 511 28.86 51.32 19.18
C GLY A 511 28.33 51.75 17.78
N SER A 512 27.30 52.62 17.82
CA SER A 512 26.79 53.58 16.79
C SER A 512 26.25 53.06 15.45
N GLY A 513 25.07 53.44 14.93
CA GLY A 513 24.04 54.37 15.39
C GLY A 513 23.00 54.65 14.27
N ARG A 514 21.70 54.60 14.65
CA ARG A 514 20.62 55.57 14.34
C ARG A 514 20.19 55.84 12.87
N LEU A 515 18.92 56.00 12.45
CA LEU A 515 17.65 56.50 13.03
C LEU A 515 16.42 56.06 12.17
N SER A 516 15.30 55.65 12.78
CA SER A 516 14.00 56.37 12.93
C SER A 516 13.03 56.27 11.73
N LYS A 517 11.89 55.54 11.71
CA LYS A 517 10.64 55.41 12.52
C LYS A 517 9.49 56.38 12.14
N GLN A 518 8.28 55.78 12.10
CA GLN A 518 6.89 56.30 12.14
C GLN A 518 6.31 56.86 10.83
N GLY A 519 5.14 56.45 10.33
CA GLY A 519 3.82 56.18 10.97
C GLY A 519 2.89 57.37 10.63
N SER A 520 1.59 57.33 10.35
CA SER A 520 0.53 56.33 10.33
C SER A 520 -0.76 57.05 9.81
N LEU A 521 -1.66 56.32 9.13
CA LEU A 521 -3.14 56.48 9.10
C LEU A 521 -3.83 57.77 8.56
N ARG A 522 -4.66 57.59 7.50
CA ARG A 522 -6.17 57.52 7.49
C ARG A 522 -6.91 58.34 6.39
N LYS A 523 -7.65 57.58 5.56
CA LYS A 523 -9.13 57.64 5.32
C LYS A 523 -9.72 58.55 4.19
N LYS A 524 -10.23 57.85 3.15
CA LYS A 524 -11.43 58.10 2.27
C LYS A 524 -11.42 59.38 1.39
N THR A 525 -11.98 59.48 0.18
CA THR A 525 -13.23 58.98 -0.45
C THR A 525 -13.20 59.29 -1.97
N HIS A 526 -13.78 58.42 -2.80
CA HIS A 526 -14.43 58.60 -4.13
C HIS A 526 -13.78 59.41 -5.29
N VAL A 527 -13.64 58.77 -6.46
CA VAL A 527 -14.36 58.98 -7.75
C VAL A 527 -13.52 58.39 -8.91
N THR A 528 -14.25 57.78 -9.85
CA THR A 528 -13.95 56.88 -10.98
C THR A 528 -13.19 57.52 -12.17
N PRO A 529 -12.87 56.79 -13.28
CA PRO A 529 -11.55 56.79 -13.90
C PRO A 529 -11.52 57.36 -15.34
N THR A 530 -10.32 57.54 -15.90
CA THR A 530 -10.18 57.66 -17.36
C THR A 530 -8.90 56.99 -17.84
N MET A 531 -9.13 55.82 -18.45
CA MET A 531 -8.46 55.19 -19.60
C MET A 531 -7.22 55.90 -20.18
N SER A 532 -6.12 55.16 -20.34
CA SER A 532 -5.43 55.00 -21.64
C SER A 532 -4.17 54.11 -21.58
N ARG A 533 -4.34 52.86 -21.98
CA ARG A 533 -3.54 52.06 -22.94
C ARG A 533 -2.10 52.54 -23.29
N VAL A 534 -1.08 51.75 -22.91
CA VAL A 534 0.23 51.63 -23.59
C VAL A 534 0.76 50.20 -23.31
N LYS A 535 0.62 49.24 -24.23
CA LYS A 535 1.59 48.77 -25.25
C LYS A 535 3.02 48.50 -24.72
N ALA A 536 3.41 47.24 -24.85
CA ALA A 536 4.66 46.63 -24.39
C ALA A 536 5.93 47.32 -24.90
N GLU A 537 6.95 47.40 -24.03
CA GLU A 537 8.34 47.04 -24.32
C GLU A 537 9.03 46.55 -23.02
N ILE A 538 9.86 45.53 -23.15
CA ILE A 538 10.70 44.94 -22.10
C ILE A 538 11.95 45.83 -21.92
N PRO A 539 12.45 45.99 -20.68
CA PRO A 539 13.90 45.88 -20.52
C PRO A 539 14.34 44.98 -19.36
N SER A 540 15.46 44.32 -19.66
CA SER A 540 16.41 43.53 -18.88
C SER A 540 16.65 43.86 -17.40
N SER A 541 16.82 42.79 -16.61
CA SER A 541 17.80 42.56 -15.52
C SER A 541 17.95 43.57 -14.34
N SER A 542 17.45 43.14 -13.16
CA SER A 542 17.87 43.33 -11.73
C SER A 542 19.04 44.26 -11.33
N PRO A 543 19.10 44.81 -10.08
CA PRO A 543 18.72 44.13 -8.82
C PRO A 543 18.06 44.99 -7.71
N ASP A 544 17.18 44.37 -6.89
CA ASP A 544 17.30 44.44 -5.43
C ASP A 544 16.29 43.51 -4.73
N TYR A 545 16.84 42.68 -3.84
CA TYR A 545 16.18 41.58 -3.14
C TYR A 545 15.33 42.12 -1.98
N LYS A 546 14.00 42.15 -2.13
CA LYS A 546 13.04 42.38 -1.02
C LYS A 546 11.81 41.49 -1.12
N GLY A 547 11.84 40.37 -0.39
CA GLY A 547 10.68 39.70 0.25
C GLY A 547 9.69 38.92 -0.64
N PRO A 548 9.33 37.67 -0.30
CA PRO A 548 8.39 36.83 -1.07
C PRO A 548 6.90 37.22 -0.93
N SER A 549 6.54 38.15 -0.04
CA SER A 549 5.16 38.46 0.33
C SER A 549 4.37 39.31 -0.67
N LYS A 550 5.02 40.00 -1.61
CA LYS A 550 4.30 40.88 -2.55
C LYS A 550 3.58 40.16 -3.68
N MET A 551 4.02 38.96 -4.12
CA MET A 551 3.31 38.24 -5.20
C MET A 551 2.00 37.60 -4.73
N GLU A 552 1.94 37.13 -3.48
CA GLU A 552 0.72 36.56 -2.88
C GLU A 552 -0.33 37.63 -2.61
N GLU A 553 0.09 38.82 -2.16
CA GLU A 553 -0.82 39.96 -2.04
C GLU A 553 -1.27 40.46 -3.42
N GLN A 554 -0.42 40.44 -4.44
CA GLN A 554 -0.79 40.88 -5.78
C GLN A 554 -1.75 39.89 -6.49
N LEU A 555 -1.65 38.59 -6.20
CA LEU A 555 -2.61 37.57 -6.65
C LEU A 555 -3.94 37.64 -5.89
N ASN A 556 -3.92 38.03 -4.60
CA ASN A 556 -5.13 38.18 -3.78
C ASN A 556 -5.80 39.56 -3.89
N SER A 557 -5.15 40.57 -4.50
CA SER A 557 -5.64 41.97 -4.53
C SER A 557 -6.14 42.45 -5.90
N MET A 558 -6.29 41.57 -6.90
CA MET A 558 -6.86 41.96 -8.19
C MET A 558 -8.40 41.98 -8.15
N GLN A 559 -8.96 43.17 -7.92
CA GLN A 559 -10.37 43.58 -8.16
C GLN A 559 -11.48 42.74 -7.48
N PRO A 560 -12.65 43.32 -7.14
CA PRO A 560 -13.78 42.50 -6.70
C PRO A 560 -14.12 41.53 -7.84
N PRO A 561 -14.11 40.21 -7.61
CA PRO A 561 -14.32 39.27 -8.70
C PRO A 561 -15.75 39.47 -9.23
N SER A 562 -15.84 39.80 -10.51
CA SER A 562 -17.07 39.71 -11.29
C SER A 562 -17.44 38.23 -11.39
N SER A 563 -18.74 37.92 -11.48
CA SER A 563 -19.19 36.53 -11.73
C SER A 563 -18.48 35.97 -12.96
N PHE A 564 -18.30 34.65 -13.05
CA PHE A 564 -17.63 34.01 -14.16
C PHE A 564 -18.23 34.41 -15.52
N ASN A 565 -19.55 34.61 -15.60
CA ASN A 565 -20.24 35.07 -16.81
C ASN A 565 -19.96 36.52 -17.22
N ASP A 566 -19.53 37.37 -16.28
CA ASP A 566 -19.25 38.78 -16.53
C ASP A 566 -17.84 39.03 -17.08
N ARG A 567 -17.08 37.98 -17.38
CA ARG A 567 -15.68 38.06 -17.84
C ARG A 567 -15.58 38.65 -19.24
N GLN A 568 -14.62 39.57 -19.44
CA GLN A 568 -14.39 40.21 -20.74
C GLN A 568 -13.33 39.52 -21.62
N ASN A 569 -12.51 38.65 -21.03
CA ASN A 569 -11.32 38.10 -21.67
C ASN A 569 -11.45 36.61 -22.06
N ALA A 570 -12.67 36.14 -22.29
CA ALA A 570 -12.90 34.74 -22.65
C ALA A 570 -12.21 34.40 -23.99
N GLY A 571 -11.37 33.36 -24.00
CA GLY A 571 -10.61 32.92 -25.17
C GLY A 571 -9.32 33.71 -25.45
N GLU A 572 -8.92 34.65 -24.59
CA GLU A 572 -7.65 35.37 -24.73
C GLU A 572 -6.46 34.42 -24.53
N THR A 573 -5.53 34.40 -25.50
CA THR A 573 -4.28 33.64 -25.41
C THR A 573 -3.25 34.39 -24.56
N VAL A 574 -2.81 33.75 -23.47
CA VAL A 574 -1.85 34.26 -22.49
C VAL A 574 -0.41 33.98 -22.91
N GLU A 575 -0.15 32.77 -23.39
CA GLU A 575 1.19 32.30 -23.76
C GLU A 575 1.09 31.37 -24.97
N VAL A 576 2.04 31.49 -25.89
CA VAL A 576 2.19 30.60 -27.04
C VAL A 576 3.62 30.09 -27.08
N LEU A 577 3.78 28.76 -27.10
CA LEU A 577 5.03 28.09 -27.39
C LEU A 577 5.02 27.60 -28.83
N ASN A 578 6.15 27.79 -29.53
CA ASN A 578 6.33 27.46 -30.95
C ASN A 578 5.37 28.21 -31.88
N ASP A 579 5.32 29.54 -31.74
CA ASP A 579 4.49 30.44 -32.56
C ASP A 579 4.83 30.41 -34.07
N HIS A 580 6.01 29.88 -34.42
CA HIS A 580 6.41 29.67 -35.82
C HIS A 580 5.60 28.57 -36.53
N LEU A 581 4.93 27.68 -35.78
CA LEU A 581 4.00 26.69 -36.32
C LEU A 581 2.63 27.34 -36.51
N SER A 582 1.94 27.08 -37.62
CA SER A 582 0.63 27.69 -37.90
C SER A 582 -0.43 27.28 -36.87
N ALA A 583 -1.30 28.21 -36.48
CA ALA A 583 -2.48 27.84 -35.70
C ALA A 583 -3.39 26.94 -36.55
N PRO A 584 -3.89 25.81 -36.04
CA PRO A 584 -4.77 24.94 -36.81
C PRO A 584 -6.13 25.62 -36.99
N GLU A 585 -6.68 25.56 -38.20
CA GLU A 585 -8.07 25.90 -38.45
C GLU A 585 -8.98 24.76 -37.96
N PRO A 586 -10.13 25.06 -37.33
CA PRO A 586 -11.09 24.03 -36.94
C PRO A 586 -11.55 23.26 -38.18
N PRO A 587 -11.66 21.92 -38.12
CA PRO A 587 -12.19 21.16 -39.24
C PRO A 587 -13.66 21.53 -39.48
N THR A 588 -14.12 21.42 -40.73
CA THR A 588 -15.49 21.76 -41.12
C THR A 588 -16.55 20.83 -40.50
N CYS A 589 -16.15 19.63 -40.12
CA CYS A 589 -16.98 18.63 -39.47
C CYS A 589 -16.11 17.72 -38.58
N PRO A 590 -16.69 17.02 -37.58
CA PRO A 590 -15.94 16.06 -36.80
C PRO A 590 -15.52 14.86 -37.66
N TYR A 591 -14.34 14.31 -37.38
CA TYR A 591 -13.85 13.10 -38.04
C TYR A 591 -14.77 11.89 -37.76
N SER A 592 -14.97 11.06 -38.79
CA SER A 592 -15.81 9.85 -38.73
C SER A 592 -15.25 8.80 -37.79
N GLU A 593 -13.92 8.68 -37.70
CA GLU A 593 -13.23 7.76 -36.80
C GLU A 593 -12.32 8.48 -35.78
N ALA A 594 -12.06 7.81 -34.65
CA ALA A 594 -11.17 8.33 -33.62
C ALA A 594 -9.70 8.25 -34.06
N ARG A 595 -9.05 9.41 -34.20
CA ARG A 595 -7.64 9.55 -34.63
C ARG A 595 -6.60 9.17 -33.58
N ILE A 596 -7.05 8.84 -32.36
CA ILE A 596 -6.19 8.55 -31.21
C ILE A 596 -6.16 7.04 -30.91
N LYS A 597 -4.95 6.50 -30.71
CA LYS A 597 -4.72 5.21 -30.07
C LYS A 597 -4.11 5.45 -28.69
N LEU A 598 -4.83 5.06 -27.65
CA LEU A 598 -4.33 5.10 -26.28
C LEU A 598 -3.64 3.79 -25.92
N THR A 599 -2.40 3.88 -25.45
CA THR A 599 -1.64 2.75 -24.90
C THR A 599 -1.15 3.11 -23.51
N ALA A 600 -1.46 2.31 -22.50
CA ALA A 600 -1.00 2.53 -21.13
C ALA A 600 0.43 2.00 -20.96
N ALA A 601 1.36 2.84 -20.48
CA ALA A 601 2.73 2.41 -20.17
C ALA A 601 2.88 1.97 -18.69
N SER A 602 2.08 2.54 -17.79
CA SER A 602 2.11 2.24 -16.35
C SER A 602 1.19 1.06 -15.96
N ASP A 603 1.59 0.29 -14.94
CA ASP A 603 0.81 -0.85 -14.42
C ASP A 603 -0.32 -0.38 -13.49
N GLN A 604 -1.47 -0.07 -14.08
CA GLN A 604 -2.66 0.41 -13.38
C GLN A 604 -3.16 -0.54 -12.30
N LYS A 605 -2.89 -1.85 -12.40
CA LYS A 605 -3.42 -2.84 -11.43
C LYS A 605 -2.74 -2.73 -10.08
N LYS A 606 -1.48 -2.28 -10.03
CA LYS A 606 -0.73 -2.09 -8.78
C LYS A 606 -1.24 -0.90 -7.96
N LEU A 607 -1.93 0.05 -8.59
CA LEU A 607 -2.45 1.25 -7.94
C LEU A 607 -3.73 1.00 -7.12
N GLY A 608 -4.38 -0.16 -7.28
CA GLY A 608 -5.57 -0.55 -6.50
C GLY A 608 -5.28 -1.05 -5.08
N TYR A 609 -4.28 -0.47 -4.40
CA TYR A 609 -3.95 -0.80 -3.02
C TYR A 609 -4.90 -0.14 -2.02
N LYS A 610 -4.76 -0.45 -0.73
CA LYS A 610 -5.60 0.12 0.34
C LYS A 610 -4.78 1.06 1.21
N PRO A 611 -5.14 2.35 1.29
CA PRO A 611 -4.29 3.39 1.88
C PRO A 611 -4.48 3.56 3.40
N LEU A 612 -5.24 2.68 4.05
CA LEU A 612 -5.71 2.86 5.43
C LEU A 612 -4.64 2.65 6.50
N ALA A 613 -3.47 2.09 6.17
CA ALA A 613 -2.38 1.89 7.10
C ALA A 613 -1.03 1.90 6.38
N MET A 614 -0.09 2.68 6.90
CA MET A 614 1.30 2.71 6.45
C MET A 614 2.20 2.14 7.53
N LYS A 615 3.01 1.12 7.20
CA LYS A 615 4.01 0.59 8.13
C LYS A 615 5.32 1.36 7.96
N LEU A 616 5.87 1.85 9.07
CA LEU A 616 7.11 2.63 9.04
C LEU A 616 8.30 1.82 8.51
N SER A 617 8.34 0.50 8.77
CA SER A 617 9.37 -0.38 8.22
C SER A 617 9.35 -0.39 6.69
N GLU A 618 8.18 -0.64 6.09
CA GLU A 618 8.00 -0.67 4.63
C GLU A 618 8.27 0.72 4.00
N ALA A 619 7.72 1.79 4.59
CA ALA A 619 7.97 3.15 4.12
C ALA A 619 9.47 3.49 4.13
N SER A 620 10.17 3.08 5.18
CA SER A 620 11.61 3.32 5.32
C SER A 620 12.46 2.49 4.37
N GLU A 621 12.01 1.29 4.00
CA GLU A 621 12.67 0.44 2.99
C GLU A 621 12.54 1.07 1.60
N ILE A 622 11.35 1.51 1.19
CA ILE A 622 11.15 2.18 -0.10
C ILE A 622 12.01 3.44 -0.24
N LEU A 623 12.13 4.21 0.85
CA LEU A 623 12.98 5.40 0.88
C LEU A 623 14.48 5.09 0.81
N ASP A 624 14.91 3.91 1.27
CA ASP A 624 16.30 3.45 1.24
C ASP A 624 16.65 2.84 -0.12
N ASP A 625 15.79 1.97 -0.65
CA ASP A 625 15.90 1.34 -1.96
C ASP A 625 16.10 2.38 -3.06
N ARG A 626 15.38 3.51 -2.98
CA ARG A 626 15.52 4.58 -3.96
C ARG A 626 16.93 5.21 -3.96
N ILE A 627 17.59 5.32 -2.81
CA ILE A 627 18.97 5.84 -2.74
C ILE A 627 19.94 4.85 -3.40
N ASP A 628 19.78 3.56 -3.10
CA ASP A 628 20.62 2.49 -3.65
C ASP A 628 20.43 2.33 -5.18
N GLU A 629 19.20 2.44 -5.69
CA GLU A 629 18.91 2.41 -7.13
C GLU A 629 19.55 3.60 -7.87
N PHE A 630 19.52 4.79 -7.27
CA PHE A 630 20.20 5.96 -7.83
C PHE A 630 21.72 5.80 -7.81
N MET A 631 22.28 5.22 -6.75
CA MET A 631 23.71 4.93 -6.67
C MET A 631 24.17 4.03 -7.83
N HIS A 632 23.43 2.94 -8.10
CA HIS A 632 23.72 2.06 -9.24
C HIS A 632 23.66 2.81 -10.58
N THR A 633 22.66 3.67 -10.74
CA THR A 633 22.50 4.47 -11.96
C THR A 633 23.66 5.45 -12.16
N ILE A 634 24.13 6.09 -11.08
CA ILE A 634 25.28 7.00 -11.09
C ILE A 634 26.57 6.25 -11.40
N GLN A 635 26.76 5.07 -10.79
CA GLN A 635 27.90 4.20 -11.03
C GLN A 635 28.03 3.83 -12.51
N GLU A 636 26.96 3.36 -13.13
CA GLU A 636 26.95 2.97 -14.55
C GLU A 636 27.23 4.15 -15.48
N TYR A 637 26.62 5.31 -15.21
CA TYR A 637 26.74 6.48 -16.07
C TYR A 637 28.15 7.11 -16.03
N HIS A 638 28.71 7.27 -14.84
CA HIS A 638 30.04 7.87 -14.66
C HIS A 638 31.17 6.83 -14.76
N LYS A 639 30.85 5.53 -14.90
CA LYS A 639 31.80 4.41 -14.93
C LYS A 639 32.74 4.40 -13.73
N LEU A 640 32.20 4.71 -12.57
CA LEU A 640 32.93 4.72 -11.30
C LEU A 640 33.06 3.30 -10.78
N ASP A 641 34.20 3.01 -10.13
CA ASP A 641 34.33 1.75 -9.41
C ASP A 641 33.56 1.82 -8.07
N ILE A 642 33.09 0.67 -7.60
CA ILE A 642 32.35 0.57 -6.32
C ILE A 642 33.22 1.06 -5.16
N SER A 643 34.55 0.89 -5.26
CA SER A 643 35.51 1.35 -4.26
C SER A 643 35.60 2.86 -4.10
N GLU A 644 35.14 3.65 -5.09
CA GLU A 644 35.08 5.12 -4.98
C GLU A 644 33.90 5.58 -4.13
N PHE A 645 32.87 4.74 -3.96
CA PHE A 645 31.73 5.05 -3.12
C PHE A 645 32.09 4.83 -1.65
N GLY A 646 31.73 5.79 -0.81
CA GLY A 646 32.10 5.78 0.60
C GLY A 646 31.05 6.35 1.53
N ASN A 647 31.24 6.09 2.82
CA ASN A 647 30.38 6.62 3.87
C ASN A 647 30.79 8.07 4.20
N ALA A 648 29.98 9.05 3.78
CA ALA A 648 30.23 10.47 4.08
C ALA A 648 30.21 10.81 5.58
N ALA A 649 29.56 10.01 6.42
CA ALA A 649 29.56 10.20 7.87
C ALA A 649 30.83 9.67 8.56
N SER A 650 31.60 8.80 7.88
CA SER A 650 32.87 8.32 8.41
C SER A 650 33.98 9.36 8.26
N GLN A 651 34.82 9.49 9.27
CA GLN A 651 35.96 10.40 9.22
C GLN A 651 36.98 9.88 8.20
N SER A 652 37.23 10.66 7.16
CA SER A 652 38.25 10.36 6.15
C SER A 652 38.82 11.63 5.53
N THR A 653 40.13 11.61 5.30
CA THR A 653 40.85 12.67 4.57
C THR A 653 40.83 12.44 3.06
N THR A 654 40.47 11.25 2.59
CA THR A 654 40.35 10.94 1.16
C THR A 654 38.99 11.36 0.63
N ALA A 655 38.96 11.94 -0.56
CA ALA A 655 37.70 12.26 -1.22
C ALA A 655 36.98 10.97 -1.62
N VAL A 656 35.71 10.85 -1.24
CA VAL A 656 34.81 9.73 -1.56
C VAL A 656 33.59 10.26 -2.31
N VAL A 657 32.94 9.38 -3.07
CA VAL A 657 31.64 9.66 -3.68
C VAL A 657 30.55 9.14 -2.74
N ALA A 658 29.67 10.03 -2.29
CA ALA A 658 28.56 9.71 -1.41
C ALA A 658 27.24 9.98 -2.12
N VAL A 659 26.35 8.99 -2.11
CA VAL A 659 24.99 9.10 -2.63
C VAL A 659 24.04 9.12 -1.45
N GLY A 660 23.14 10.08 -1.44
CA GLY A 660 22.19 10.23 -0.34
C GLY A 660 21.06 11.19 -0.67
N ARG A 661 20.12 11.26 0.26
CA ARG A 661 18.96 12.15 0.21
C ARG A 661 19.26 13.44 0.97
N ILE A 662 18.95 14.58 0.36
CA ILE A 662 18.98 15.87 1.01
C ILE A 662 17.87 15.93 2.07
N ALA A 663 18.23 16.26 3.30
CA ALA A 663 17.30 16.47 4.41
C ALA A 663 17.68 17.73 5.20
N SER A 664 16.84 18.06 6.19
CA SER A 664 17.07 19.16 7.14
C SER A 664 17.31 18.59 8.53
N ASP A 665 18.30 19.13 9.25
CA ASP A 665 18.53 18.82 10.67
C ASP A 665 17.59 19.61 11.59
N ALA A 666 17.04 20.72 11.09
CA ALA A 666 16.03 21.48 11.83
C ALA A 666 14.69 20.74 11.80
N PRO A 667 14.02 20.52 12.95
CA PRO A 667 12.74 19.83 13.03
C PRO A 667 11.60 20.64 12.38
N GLU A 668 11.75 21.97 12.31
CA GLU A 668 10.79 22.88 11.71
C GLU A 668 11.51 24.01 10.97
N GLY A 669 10.91 24.50 9.89
CA GLY A 669 11.42 25.65 9.12
C GLY A 669 11.77 25.32 7.67
N LYS A 670 12.08 26.36 6.90
CA LYS A 670 12.51 26.22 5.50
C LYS A 670 13.97 25.75 5.45
N LEU A 671 14.27 24.87 4.50
CA LEU A 671 15.63 24.40 4.23
C LEU A 671 16.57 25.59 4.02
N ASN A 672 17.66 25.62 4.76
CA ASN A 672 18.70 26.64 4.68
C ASN A 672 20.08 26.00 4.59
N ALA A 673 21.09 26.78 4.19
CA ALA A 673 22.44 26.26 3.97
C ALA A 673 23.14 25.75 5.23
N ALA A 674 22.71 26.21 6.42
CA ALA A 674 23.31 25.81 7.69
C ALA A 674 22.71 24.51 8.26
N SER A 675 21.46 24.20 7.92
CA SER A 675 20.74 23.00 8.38
C SER A 675 20.71 21.88 7.33
N LEU A 676 21.52 21.98 6.29
CA LEU A 676 21.56 21.03 5.18
C LEU A 676 22.32 19.77 5.60
N VAL A 677 21.66 18.62 5.51
CA VAL A 677 22.27 17.31 5.81
C VAL A 677 22.08 16.33 4.65
N LEU A 678 23.00 15.39 4.53
CA LEU A 678 22.90 14.24 3.65
C LEU A 678 22.52 13.02 4.47
N GLU A 679 21.40 12.40 4.14
CA GLU A 679 20.98 11.10 4.67
C GLU A 679 21.47 10.00 3.73
N LEU A 680 22.33 9.12 4.24
CA LEU A 680 22.91 8.01 3.48
C LEU A 680 21.99 6.78 3.51
N SER A 681 22.20 5.84 2.58
CA SER A 681 21.48 4.56 2.64
C SER A 681 21.95 3.71 3.82
N ARG A 682 21.13 2.73 4.22
CA ARG A 682 21.48 1.78 5.29
C ARG A 682 22.70 0.95 4.92
N ARG A 683 22.82 0.56 3.67
CA ARG A 683 23.92 -0.28 3.18
C ARG A 683 25.26 0.45 3.21
N MET A 684 25.29 1.71 2.76
CA MET A 684 26.53 2.47 2.64
C MET A 684 26.89 3.25 3.91
N GLY A 685 25.91 3.84 4.59
CA GLY A 685 26.14 4.77 5.70
C GLY A 685 25.32 4.47 6.95
N GLY A 686 24.73 3.28 7.08
CA GLY A 686 23.94 2.90 8.25
C GLY A 686 22.69 3.78 8.48
N GLY A 687 22.23 4.52 7.47
CA GLY A 687 21.14 5.49 7.60
C GLY A 687 21.54 6.76 8.36
N GLN A 688 22.84 7.01 8.55
CA GLN A 688 23.32 8.20 9.25
C GLN A 688 23.10 9.47 8.43
N ARG A 689 22.96 10.58 9.16
CA ARG A 689 22.88 11.92 8.59
C ARG A 689 24.17 12.67 8.90
N VAL A 690 24.74 13.32 7.89
CA VAL A 690 25.95 14.14 8.03
C VAL A 690 25.70 15.55 7.53
N SER A 691 26.25 16.55 8.24
CA SER A 691 26.13 17.95 7.85
C SER A 691 26.88 18.23 6.55
N LEU A 692 26.25 18.95 5.62
CA LEU A 692 26.82 19.27 4.32
C LEU A 692 27.33 20.70 4.27
N LYS A 693 28.58 20.86 3.83
CA LYS A 693 29.13 22.15 3.40
C LYS A 693 29.22 22.20 1.89
N MET A 694 28.23 22.85 1.27
CA MET A 694 28.18 23.03 -0.18
C MET A 694 29.27 23.99 -0.68
N PRO A 695 29.78 23.80 -1.92
CA PRO A 695 30.77 24.70 -2.49
C PRO A 695 30.17 26.10 -2.74
N ALA A 696 31.03 27.10 -2.89
CA ALA A 696 30.61 28.46 -3.25
C ALA A 696 30.09 28.59 -4.69
N LYS A 697 30.27 27.56 -5.53
CA LYS A 697 29.61 27.46 -6.84
C LYS A 697 28.10 27.39 -6.60
N GLY A 698 27.33 28.09 -7.43
CA GLY A 698 25.89 28.16 -7.19
C GLY A 698 25.24 26.79 -7.33
N TYR A 699 24.40 26.44 -6.36
CA TYR A 699 23.72 25.16 -6.25
C TYR A 699 22.23 25.40 -5.99
N SER A 700 21.42 24.41 -6.32
CA SER A 700 19.99 24.44 -6.09
C SER A 700 19.53 23.05 -5.68
N VAL A 701 18.99 22.96 -4.46
CA VAL A 701 18.60 21.68 -3.84
C VAL A 701 17.28 21.80 -3.11
N PHE A 702 16.60 20.67 -2.87
CA PHE A 702 15.37 20.62 -2.09
C PHE A 702 15.29 19.35 -1.21
N PRO A 703 14.46 19.34 -0.15
CA PRO A 703 14.29 18.18 0.72
C PRO A 703 13.77 16.95 -0.04
N GLY A 704 14.39 15.80 0.13
CA GLY A 704 14.02 14.56 -0.55
C GLY A 704 14.78 14.30 -1.84
N GLN A 705 15.51 15.30 -2.36
CA GLN A 705 16.33 15.15 -3.56
C GLN A 705 17.46 14.15 -3.31
N ILE A 706 17.59 13.16 -4.19
CA ILE A 706 18.72 12.24 -4.18
C ILE A 706 19.84 12.87 -5.00
N VAL A 707 21.02 12.97 -4.39
CA VAL A 707 22.20 13.61 -4.97
C VAL A 707 23.42 12.71 -4.82
N ALA A 708 24.35 12.82 -5.76
CA ALA A 708 25.67 12.21 -5.69
C ALA A 708 26.72 13.31 -5.51
N LEU A 709 27.46 13.25 -4.40
CA LEU A 709 28.40 14.29 -3.99
C LEU A 709 29.80 13.69 -3.85
N LYS A 710 30.81 14.36 -4.41
CA LYS A 710 32.21 14.02 -4.20
C LYS A 710 32.82 15.00 -3.21
N GLY A 711 33.48 14.48 -2.18
CA GLY A 711 34.00 15.32 -1.10
C GLY A 711 34.67 14.51 0.00
N SER A 712 35.07 15.17 1.08
CA SER A 712 35.76 14.54 2.21
C SER A 712 35.19 15.02 3.56
N ASN A 713 35.32 14.18 4.59
CA ASN A 713 34.91 14.49 5.95
C ASN A 713 36.11 14.33 6.90
N ALA A 714 37.01 15.30 6.88
CA ALA A 714 38.21 15.26 7.71
C ALA A 714 37.91 15.42 9.22
N SER A 715 36.80 16.08 9.58
CA SER A 715 36.42 16.36 10.98
C SER A 715 35.55 15.28 11.63
N GLY A 716 34.96 14.38 10.86
CA GLY A 716 33.94 13.42 11.33
C GLY A 716 32.51 13.99 11.31
N ASP A 717 32.33 15.28 11.58
CA ASP A 717 30.99 15.88 11.72
C ASP A 717 30.41 16.55 10.46
N VAL A 718 31.27 16.92 9.50
CA VAL A 718 30.89 17.77 8.36
C VAL A 718 31.54 17.26 7.08
N PHE A 719 30.71 16.90 6.10
CA PHE A 719 31.15 16.52 4.77
C PHE A 719 31.29 17.77 3.89
N VAL A 720 32.52 18.06 3.48
CA VAL A 720 32.85 19.18 2.60
C VAL A 720 32.76 18.72 1.15
N VAL A 721 31.83 19.31 0.40
CA VAL A 721 31.55 18.93 -0.98
C VAL A 721 32.46 19.69 -1.93
N ASP A 722 33.24 18.94 -2.72
CA ASP A 722 34.09 19.48 -3.78
C ASP A 722 33.32 19.61 -5.11
N GLU A 723 32.53 18.59 -5.43
CA GLU A 723 31.80 18.47 -6.69
C GLU A 723 30.44 17.77 -6.50
N VAL A 724 29.44 18.23 -7.26
CA VAL A 724 28.13 17.59 -7.37
C VAL A 724 28.12 16.82 -8.69
N LEU A 725 27.97 15.50 -8.62
CA LEU A 725 27.92 14.66 -9.82
C LEU A 725 26.52 14.73 -10.44
N GLU A 726 26.47 14.90 -11.76
CA GLU A 726 25.21 15.00 -12.50
C GLU A 726 24.48 13.65 -12.53
N ALA A 727 23.17 13.69 -12.27
CA ALA A 727 22.32 12.50 -12.36
C ALA A 727 21.93 12.22 -13.82
N PRO A 728 22.12 11.00 -14.33
CA PRO A 728 21.73 10.67 -15.69
C PRO A 728 20.22 10.76 -15.86
N LEU A 729 19.79 11.41 -16.93
CA LEU A 729 18.39 11.48 -17.30
C LEU A 729 17.94 10.18 -18.00
N LEU A 730 16.63 9.89 -17.96
CA LEU A 730 16.05 8.78 -18.73
C LEU A 730 16.23 8.99 -20.25
N PRO A 731 16.35 7.91 -21.05
CA PRO A 731 16.43 8.04 -22.51
C PRO A 731 15.15 8.65 -23.08
N ASN A 732 15.29 9.35 -24.21
CA ASN A 732 14.14 9.94 -24.91
C ASN A 732 13.22 8.85 -25.47
N ALA A 733 11.92 9.13 -25.53
CA ALA A 733 10.96 8.26 -26.18
C ALA A 733 11.23 8.18 -27.70
N ALA A 734 11.20 6.96 -28.22
CA ALA A 734 11.45 6.66 -29.62
C ALA A 734 10.59 5.49 -30.08
N SER A 735 10.27 5.47 -31.37
CA SER A 735 9.46 4.44 -32.02
C SER A 735 10.11 4.02 -33.34
N THR A 736 9.75 2.85 -33.86
CA THR A 736 10.22 2.42 -35.18
C THR A 736 9.58 3.27 -36.29
N PRO A 737 10.25 3.42 -37.44
CA PRO A 737 9.69 4.14 -38.59
C PRO A 737 8.31 3.62 -39.02
N GLU A 738 8.09 2.30 -38.94
CA GLU A 738 6.81 1.66 -39.30
C GLU A 738 5.69 2.05 -38.33
N ALA A 739 5.99 2.11 -37.03
CA ALA A 739 5.03 2.56 -36.03
C ALA A 739 4.66 4.04 -36.25
N LEU A 740 5.65 4.91 -36.54
CA LEU A 740 5.41 6.32 -36.86
C LEU A 740 4.59 6.49 -38.14
N ALA A 741 4.83 5.68 -39.18
CA ALA A 741 4.03 5.68 -40.39
C ALA A 741 2.58 5.25 -40.11
N ALA A 742 2.36 4.22 -39.29
CA ALA A 742 1.02 3.79 -38.88
C ALA A 742 0.28 4.87 -38.07
N HIS A 743 0.98 5.58 -37.18
CA HIS A 743 0.40 6.71 -36.45
C HIS A 743 0.04 7.87 -37.38
N ARG A 744 0.90 8.18 -38.34
CA ARG A 744 0.67 9.21 -39.36
C ARG A 744 -0.54 8.89 -40.24
N GLU A 745 -0.72 7.62 -40.63
CA GLU A 745 -1.91 7.17 -41.35
C GLU A 745 -3.18 7.40 -40.53
N LYS A 746 -3.15 7.05 -39.25
CA LYS A 746 -4.30 7.22 -38.35
C LYS A 746 -4.72 8.69 -38.16
N LEU A 747 -3.78 9.63 -38.27
CA LEU A 747 -4.10 11.07 -38.22
C LEU A 747 -4.95 11.56 -39.40
N ARG A 748 -5.06 10.80 -40.50
CA ARG A 748 -5.94 11.15 -41.63
C ARG A 748 -7.42 10.99 -41.29
N GLY A 749 -7.78 10.06 -40.40
CA GLY A 749 -9.13 9.93 -39.83
C GLY A 749 -10.26 9.52 -40.78
N ASP A 750 -10.04 9.54 -42.11
CA ASP A 750 -10.99 9.14 -43.15
C ASP A 750 -10.30 8.22 -44.18
N PRO A 751 -10.76 6.97 -44.36
CA PRO A 751 -10.23 6.05 -45.38
C PRO A 751 -10.38 6.54 -46.82
N ASP A 752 -11.35 7.43 -47.09
CA ASP A 752 -11.72 7.88 -48.45
C ASP A 752 -11.18 9.29 -48.79
N ALA A 753 -10.33 9.88 -47.95
CA ALA A 753 -9.70 11.17 -48.24
C ALA A 753 -8.82 11.08 -49.50
N MET A 754 -9.33 11.57 -50.63
CA MET A 754 -8.73 11.47 -51.98
C MET A 754 -7.37 12.17 -52.16
N ASP A 755 -6.82 12.82 -51.13
CA ASP A 755 -5.63 13.66 -51.23
C ASP A 755 -4.43 13.06 -50.46
N THR A 756 -3.90 11.94 -50.97
CA THR A 756 -2.77 11.21 -50.37
C THR A 756 -1.45 12.00 -50.35
N ASP A 757 -1.37 13.08 -51.14
CA ASP A 757 -0.17 13.91 -51.32
C ASP A 757 -0.06 15.06 -50.28
N SER A 758 -1.09 15.29 -49.48
CA SER A 758 -1.11 16.33 -48.44
C SER A 758 -0.68 15.80 -47.05
N ASP A 759 -0.06 16.66 -46.23
CA ASP A 759 0.26 16.32 -44.84
C ASP A 759 -1.04 16.15 -44.02
N PRO A 760 -1.16 15.09 -43.18
CA PRO A 760 -2.33 14.91 -42.33
C PRO A 760 -2.59 16.11 -41.42
N ALA A 761 -3.87 16.39 -41.15
CA ALA A 761 -4.24 17.45 -40.23
C ALA A 761 -3.65 17.21 -38.82
N PRO A 762 -3.17 18.27 -38.14
CA PRO A 762 -2.57 18.12 -36.82
C PRO A 762 -3.58 17.59 -35.79
N LEU A 763 -3.08 16.98 -34.73
CA LEU A 763 -3.87 16.49 -33.61
C LEU A 763 -4.12 17.63 -32.61
N ASN A 764 -5.37 17.86 -32.22
CA ASN A 764 -5.76 18.90 -31.27
C ASN A 764 -6.14 18.29 -29.92
N VAL A 765 -5.36 18.61 -28.87
CA VAL A 765 -5.56 18.10 -27.51
C VAL A 765 -5.74 19.28 -26.55
N ILE A 766 -6.81 19.24 -25.76
CA ILE A 766 -7.10 20.25 -24.73
C ILE A 766 -6.78 19.67 -23.34
N TYR A 767 -6.03 20.42 -22.55
CA TYR A 767 -5.67 20.12 -21.17
C TYR A 767 -6.30 21.15 -20.23
N ALA A 768 -7.00 20.69 -19.21
CA ALA A 768 -7.51 21.53 -18.14
C ALA A 768 -7.37 20.85 -16.79
N SER A 769 -7.27 21.65 -15.73
CA SER A 769 -7.21 21.19 -14.35
C SER A 769 -8.27 21.84 -13.49
N GLY A 770 -8.82 21.07 -12.56
CA GLY A 770 -9.77 21.57 -11.58
C GLY A 770 -9.17 22.65 -10.65
N PRO A 771 -10.01 23.40 -9.92
CA PRO A 771 -11.46 23.23 -9.82
C PRO A 771 -12.23 23.65 -11.10
N TYR A 772 -13.41 23.04 -11.29
CA TYR A 772 -14.25 23.22 -12.50
C TYR A 772 -15.48 24.12 -12.28
N THR A 773 -15.66 24.63 -11.07
CA THR A 773 -16.74 25.55 -10.68
C THR A 773 -16.16 26.69 -9.83
N ALA A 774 -16.90 27.79 -9.71
CA ALA A 774 -16.53 28.92 -8.87
C ALA A 774 -17.00 28.71 -7.42
N ASP A 775 -16.31 29.31 -6.44
CA ASP A 775 -16.57 29.12 -4.99
C ASP A 775 -17.97 29.59 -4.54
N ASP A 776 -18.70 30.34 -5.37
CA ASP A 776 -20.00 30.91 -5.05
C ASP A 776 -21.20 30.05 -5.52
N ASN A 777 -20.99 29.08 -6.41
CA ASN A 777 -22.06 28.21 -6.92
C ASN A 777 -21.54 26.82 -7.34
N LEU A 778 -22.46 25.93 -7.71
CA LEU A 778 -22.15 24.60 -8.26
C LEU A 778 -22.73 24.43 -9.66
N ASP A 779 -22.74 25.50 -10.46
CA ASP A 779 -23.31 25.50 -11.81
C ASP A 779 -22.30 24.99 -12.86
N PHE A 780 -21.03 24.80 -12.48
CA PHE A 780 -19.96 24.30 -13.36
C PHE A 780 -19.82 25.10 -14.67
N GLU A 781 -20.05 26.40 -14.62
CA GLU A 781 -19.98 27.29 -15.78
C GLU A 781 -18.63 27.23 -16.52
N PRO A 782 -17.46 27.17 -15.83
CA PRO A 782 -16.16 26.98 -16.49
C PRO A 782 -16.05 25.65 -17.25
N LEU A 783 -16.62 24.56 -16.71
CA LEU A 783 -16.64 23.26 -17.38
C LEU A 783 -17.50 23.30 -18.64
N HIS A 784 -18.68 23.92 -18.57
CA HIS A 784 -19.56 24.08 -19.72
C HIS A 784 -18.88 24.88 -20.81
N ALA A 785 -18.29 26.03 -20.48
CA ALA A 785 -17.52 26.82 -21.43
C ALA A 785 -16.37 26.03 -22.06
N LEU A 786 -15.65 25.20 -21.28
CA LEU A 786 -14.55 24.38 -21.78
C LEU A 786 -15.05 23.32 -22.77
N CYS A 787 -16.16 22.67 -22.44
CA CYS A 787 -16.79 21.66 -23.31
C CYS A 787 -17.31 22.29 -24.61
N ASP A 788 -17.90 23.49 -24.53
CA ASP A 788 -18.36 24.22 -25.71
C ASP A 788 -17.16 24.61 -26.60
N ARG A 789 -16.04 25.06 -26.02
CA ARG A 789 -14.79 25.29 -26.79
C ARG A 789 -14.22 24.04 -27.42
N ALA A 790 -14.26 22.91 -26.71
CA ALA A 790 -13.81 21.63 -27.26
C ALA A 790 -14.71 21.15 -28.42
N ALA A 791 -16.01 21.44 -28.35
CA ALA A 791 -16.96 21.18 -29.43
C ALA A 791 -16.73 22.12 -30.64
N ASP A 792 -16.60 23.43 -30.40
CA ASP A 792 -16.37 24.46 -31.44
C ASP A 792 -15.07 24.20 -32.22
N THR A 793 -14.04 23.68 -31.55
CA THR A 793 -12.72 23.40 -32.15
C THR A 793 -12.55 21.95 -32.60
N TYR A 794 -13.60 21.12 -32.48
CA TYR A 794 -13.57 19.68 -32.74
C TYR A 794 -12.31 19.00 -32.19
N ALA A 795 -12.03 19.20 -30.91
CA ALA A 795 -10.85 18.63 -30.26
C ALA A 795 -10.85 17.09 -30.35
N ASP A 796 -9.70 16.49 -30.63
CA ASP A 796 -9.55 15.03 -30.70
C ASP A 796 -9.48 14.40 -29.31
N ALA A 797 -8.85 15.10 -28.37
CA ALA A 797 -8.79 14.69 -26.98
C ALA A 797 -9.02 15.84 -26.00
N LEU A 798 -9.70 15.50 -24.91
CA LEU A 798 -9.88 16.36 -23.74
C LEU A 798 -9.33 15.62 -22.52
N VAL A 799 -8.30 16.18 -21.90
CA VAL A 799 -7.63 15.62 -20.72
C VAL A 799 -7.89 16.54 -19.53
N LEU A 800 -8.60 16.01 -18.54
CA LEU A 800 -9.06 16.73 -17.36
C LEU A 800 -8.40 16.14 -16.11
N THR A 801 -7.62 16.95 -15.39
CA THR A 801 -7.10 16.59 -14.07
C THR A 801 -8.02 17.13 -12.97
N GLY A 802 -8.21 16.35 -11.91
CA GLY A 802 -9.02 16.74 -10.76
C GLY A 802 -8.47 17.98 -10.02
N PRO A 803 -9.18 18.47 -9.00
CA PRO A 803 -10.44 17.92 -8.50
C PRO A 803 -11.62 18.23 -9.40
N PHE A 804 -12.45 17.22 -9.69
CA PHE A 804 -13.73 17.36 -10.40
C PHE A 804 -14.81 17.90 -9.48
N ILE A 805 -15.03 17.21 -8.35
CA ILE A 805 -15.79 17.74 -7.22
C ILE A 805 -14.82 17.89 -6.06
N ASP A 806 -14.44 19.13 -5.82
CA ASP A 806 -13.46 19.49 -4.81
C ASP A 806 -14.05 19.35 -3.41
N SER A 807 -13.43 18.50 -2.58
CA SER A 807 -13.78 18.35 -1.17
C SER A 807 -13.58 19.66 -0.39
N GLU A 808 -12.73 20.55 -0.91
CA GLU A 808 -12.43 21.86 -0.32
C GLU A 808 -13.25 23.01 -0.95
N HIS A 809 -14.29 22.69 -1.72
CA HIS A 809 -15.25 23.70 -2.18
C HIS A 809 -16.17 24.10 -1.00
N PRO A 810 -16.42 25.40 -0.75
CA PRO A 810 -17.17 25.84 0.42
C PRO A 810 -18.55 25.19 0.55
N LEU A 811 -19.33 25.15 -0.54
CA LEU A 811 -20.68 24.53 -0.52
C LEU A 811 -20.63 23.00 -0.36
N ILE A 812 -19.58 22.34 -0.86
CA ILE A 812 -19.43 20.88 -0.72
C ILE A 812 -19.02 20.53 0.72
N ALA A 813 -18.11 21.33 1.30
CA ALA A 813 -17.62 21.15 2.66
C ALA A 813 -18.72 21.42 3.71
N THR A 814 -19.57 22.43 3.49
CA THR A 814 -20.71 22.70 4.38
C THR A 814 -21.89 21.76 4.14
N GLY A 815 -21.99 21.19 2.93
CA GLY A 815 -23.17 20.44 2.50
C GLY A 815 -24.39 21.34 2.24
N ASP A 816 -24.18 22.63 2.04
CA ASP A 816 -25.24 23.64 1.86
C ASP A 816 -25.51 23.87 0.37
N PHE A 817 -26.14 22.88 -0.28
CA PHE A 817 -26.56 22.97 -1.67
C PHE A 817 -27.71 22.00 -1.97
N ASP A 818 -28.51 22.36 -2.98
CA ASP A 818 -29.56 21.50 -3.51
C ASP A 818 -29.11 20.84 -4.83
N LEU A 819 -29.67 19.66 -5.10
CA LEU A 819 -29.51 19.02 -6.41
C LEU A 819 -30.48 19.65 -7.43
N PRO A 820 -30.15 19.62 -8.74
CA PRO A 820 -31.06 20.10 -9.78
C PRO A 820 -32.41 19.38 -9.71
N GLU A 821 -33.49 20.08 -10.07
CA GLU A 821 -34.88 19.54 -10.05
C GLU A 821 -35.03 18.24 -10.87
N GLU A 822 -34.16 18.04 -11.87
CA GLU A 822 -34.12 16.85 -12.72
C GLU A 822 -33.65 15.57 -11.99
N ALA A 823 -33.00 15.71 -10.83
CA ALA A 823 -32.54 14.60 -10.02
C ALA A 823 -33.70 13.99 -9.23
N VAL A 824 -34.48 13.12 -9.88
CA VAL A 824 -35.57 12.35 -9.23
C VAL A 824 -34.99 11.22 -8.37
N ILE A 825 -34.36 11.58 -7.25
CA ILE A 825 -33.79 10.65 -6.27
C ILE A 825 -34.24 11.09 -4.87
N ASP A 826 -34.51 10.12 -4.00
CA ASP A 826 -34.80 10.38 -2.59
C ASP A 826 -33.59 11.04 -1.92
N PRO A 827 -33.72 12.27 -1.36
CA PRO A 827 -32.62 13.01 -0.74
C PRO A 827 -31.83 12.20 0.29
N ASP A 828 -32.52 11.33 1.04
CA ASP A 828 -31.91 10.47 2.07
C ASP A 828 -30.97 9.38 1.50
N THR A 829 -31.03 9.14 0.19
CA THR A 829 -30.19 8.14 -0.52
C THR A 829 -29.16 8.77 -1.45
N ALA A 830 -29.11 10.10 -1.55
CA ALA A 830 -28.18 10.80 -2.40
C ALA A 830 -26.73 10.62 -1.91
N THR A 831 -25.80 10.46 -2.86
CA THR A 831 -24.36 10.30 -2.59
C THR A 831 -23.57 11.32 -3.39
N MET A 832 -22.28 11.52 -3.06
CA MET A 832 -21.42 12.40 -3.87
C MET A 832 -21.24 11.91 -5.32
N SER A 833 -21.36 10.60 -5.57
CA SER A 833 -21.45 10.06 -6.93
C SER A 833 -22.69 10.58 -7.68
N THR A 834 -23.81 10.77 -6.97
CA THR A 834 -25.03 11.37 -7.52
C THR A 834 -24.79 12.82 -7.91
N VAL A 835 -24.11 13.60 -7.06
CA VAL A 835 -23.74 14.99 -7.35
C VAL A 835 -22.92 15.07 -8.65
N PHE A 836 -21.91 14.20 -8.79
CA PHE A 836 -21.10 14.13 -10.02
C PHE A 836 -21.92 13.79 -11.26
N LYS A 837 -22.84 12.84 -11.12
CA LYS A 837 -23.68 12.39 -12.23
C LYS A 837 -24.58 13.50 -12.77
N TYR A 838 -25.12 14.36 -11.91
CA TYR A 838 -26.07 15.41 -12.32
C TYR A 838 -25.44 16.78 -12.54
N LEU A 839 -24.31 17.10 -11.92
CA LEU A 839 -23.67 18.41 -12.09
C LEU A 839 -22.51 18.37 -13.09
N PHE A 840 -21.69 17.32 -13.08
CA PHE A 840 -20.47 17.25 -13.91
C PHE A 840 -20.69 16.52 -15.24
N SER A 841 -21.32 15.33 -15.19
CA SER A 841 -21.47 14.48 -16.37
C SER A 841 -22.32 15.05 -17.52
N PRO A 842 -23.34 15.90 -17.30
CA PRO A 842 -24.10 16.49 -18.40
C PRO A 842 -23.24 17.32 -19.37
N ALA A 843 -22.23 18.03 -18.88
CA ALA A 843 -21.30 18.79 -19.71
C ALA A 843 -20.55 17.88 -20.70
N LEU A 844 -20.02 16.75 -20.21
CA LEU A 844 -19.33 15.77 -21.05
C LEU A 844 -20.27 15.05 -22.02
N ASN A 845 -21.49 14.74 -21.60
CA ASN A 845 -22.48 14.10 -22.47
C ASN A 845 -22.90 15.04 -23.63
N ARG A 846 -23.00 16.35 -23.38
CA ARG A 846 -23.24 17.36 -24.43
C ARG A 846 -22.09 17.42 -25.43
N LEU A 847 -20.85 17.44 -24.94
CA LEU A 847 -19.64 17.41 -25.78
C LEU A 847 -19.60 16.18 -26.69
N VAL A 848 -19.87 14.99 -26.15
CA VAL A 848 -19.86 13.74 -26.93
C VAL A 848 -21.02 13.69 -27.94
N SER A 849 -22.12 14.40 -27.68
CA SER A 849 -23.21 14.52 -28.65
C SER A 849 -22.84 15.40 -29.85
N ALA A 850 -22.01 16.43 -29.64
CA ALA A 850 -21.49 17.29 -30.70
C ALA A 850 -20.30 16.67 -31.45
N ASN A 851 -19.42 15.96 -30.72
CA ASN A 851 -18.25 15.28 -31.26
C ASN A 851 -18.18 13.82 -30.74
N PRO A 852 -18.74 12.84 -31.49
CA PRO A 852 -18.77 11.45 -31.05
C PRO A 852 -17.41 10.74 -31.03
N SER A 853 -16.42 11.23 -31.78
CA SER A 853 -15.09 10.61 -31.93
C SER A 853 -14.04 11.13 -30.93
N ILE A 854 -14.42 12.10 -30.07
CA ILE A 854 -13.54 12.65 -29.04
C ILE A 854 -13.10 11.60 -28.01
N THR A 855 -11.84 11.67 -27.59
CA THR A 855 -11.31 10.87 -26.49
C THR A 855 -11.23 11.71 -25.21
N ILE A 856 -11.94 11.33 -24.15
CA ILE A 856 -11.93 12.06 -22.87
C ILE A 856 -11.13 11.27 -21.83
N LEU A 857 -10.12 11.89 -21.24
CA LEU A 857 -9.30 11.32 -20.17
C LEU A 857 -9.51 12.09 -18.88
N LEU A 858 -9.86 11.39 -17.81
CA LEU A 858 -10.07 11.95 -16.48
C LEU A 858 -8.99 11.40 -15.53
N VAL A 859 -8.20 12.28 -14.93
CA VAL A 859 -7.16 11.93 -13.94
C VAL A 859 -7.64 12.42 -12.57
N PRO A 860 -7.82 11.54 -11.57
CA PRO A 860 -8.33 11.93 -10.26
C PRO A 860 -7.31 12.75 -9.47
N SER A 861 -7.79 13.41 -8.43
CA SER A 861 -7.00 14.12 -7.43
C SER A 861 -7.32 13.59 -6.03
N VAL A 862 -6.39 13.73 -5.09
CA VAL A 862 -6.63 13.43 -3.67
C VAL A 862 -7.68 14.37 -3.04
N ARG A 863 -8.03 15.44 -3.74
CA ARG A 863 -9.10 16.39 -3.38
C ARG A 863 -10.47 16.01 -3.94
N ASP A 864 -10.57 14.93 -4.73
CA ASP A 864 -11.85 14.48 -5.26
C ASP A 864 -12.68 13.78 -4.19
N VAL A 865 -13.82 14.38 -3.83
CA VAL A 865 -14.74 13.81 -2.82
C VAL A 865 -15.39 12.49 -3.27
N ILE A 866 -15.40 12.24 -4.59
CA ILE A 866 -15.96 11.02 -5.19
C ILE A 866 -15.02 9.81 -5.07
N ASP A 867 -13.73 10.04 -4.82
CA ASP A 867 -12.76 8.97 -4.73
C ASP A 867 -12.65 8.44 -3.30
N LYS A 868 -12.66 7.11 -3.19
CA LYS A 868 -12.43 6.41 -1.91
C LYS A 868 -10.94 6.23 -1.64
N HIS A 869 -10.11 6.36 -2.68
CA HIS A 869 -8.68 6.26 -2.60
C HIS A 869 -8.08 7.64 -2.31
N VAL A 870 -7.90 7.95 -1.02
CA VAL A 870 -7.55 9.29 -0.54
C VAL A 870 -6.04 9.54 -0.40
N SER A 871 -5.21 8.62 -0.90
CA SER A 871 -3.74 8.79 -0.89
C SER A 871 -3.17 8.77 -2.29
N TRP A 872 -1.97 9.33 -2.41
CA TRP A 872 -1.17 9.33 -3.62
C TRP A 872 -0.01 8.35 -3.48
N PRO A 873 0.30 7.51 -4.48
CA PRO A 873 -0.34 7.37 -5.80
C PRO A 873 -1.78 6.81 -5.79
N GLN A 874 -2.66 7.30 -6.66
CA GLN A 874 -4.11 7.06 -6.62
C GLN A 874 -4.61 6.10 -7.73
N ASP A 875 -5.45 5.10 -7.38
CA ASP A 875 -6.22 4.27 -8.33
C ASP A 875 -7.25 5.08 -9.13
N SER A 876 -7.82 4.47 -10.16
CA SER A 876 -8.94 4.98 -10.94
C SER A 876 -10.28 4.88 -10.20
N VAL A 877 -11.13 5.90 -10.36
CA VAL A 877 -12.48 5.93 -9.77
C VAL A 877 -13.44 4.98 -10.50
N LEU A 878 -14.36 4.36 -9.76
CA LEU A 878 -15.37 3.45 -10.31
C LEU A 878 -16.37 4.17 -11.23
N ARG A 879 -16.27 3.95 -12.53
CA ARG A 879 -17.10 4.61 -13.57
C ARG A 879 -18.61 4.35 -13.49
N LYS A 880 -19.06 3.20 -12.95
CA LYS A 880 -20.46 2.73 -13.10
C LYS A 880 -21.50 3.69 -12.53
N GLU A 881 -21.16 4.43 -11.48
CA GLU A 881 -22.08 5.28 -10.73
C GLU A 881 -22.04 6.74 -11.19
N LEU A 882 -21.06 7.12 -12.01
CA LEU A 882 -20.78 8.51 -12.36
C LEU A 882 -21.54 9.04 -13.57
N GLY A 883 -22.19 8.19 -14.37
CA GLY A 883 -22.97 8.64 -15.54
C GLY A 883 -22.14 9.13 -16.74
N LEU A 884 -20.87 8.71 -16.82
CA LEU A 884 -19.93 9.14 -17.85
C LEU A 884 -20.16 8.47 -19.23
N PRO A 885 -19.92 9.20 -20.33
CA PRO A 885 -20.04 8.65 -21.69
C PRO A 885 -19.01 7.53 -21.96
N LYS A 886 -19.25 6.70 -22.99
CA LYS A 886 -18.37 5.56 -23.34
C LYS A 886 -16.96 5.98 -23.74
N THR A 887 -16.82 7.17 -24.31
CA THR A 887 -15.54 7.76 -24.74
C THR A 887 -14.72 8.31 -23.57
N ALA A 888 -15.34 8.57 -22.41
CA ALA A 888 -14.65 9.02 -21.21
C ALA A 888 -14.04 7.84 -20.43
N ARG A 889 -12.74 7.95 -20.16
CA ARG A 889 -11.96 6.98 -19.39
C ARG A 889 -11.34 7.67 -18.19
N ILE A 890 -11.52 7.08 -17.02
CA ILE A 890 -10.82 7.48 -15.80
C ILE A 890 -9.54 6.66 -15.73
N VAL A 891 -8.41 7.34 -15.53
CA VAL A 891 -7.09 6.72 -15.35
C VAL A 891 -6.60 6.93 -13.92
N THR A 892 -5.42 6.42 -13.60
CA THR A 892 -4.78 6.56 -12.29
C THR A 892 -4.06 7.90 -12.15
N ASN A 893 -3.58 8.23 -10.95
CA ASN A 893 -2.77 9.43 -10.71
C ASN A 893 -1.52 9.09 -9.86
N PRO A 894 -0.30 9.18 -10.40
CA PRO A 894 0.04 9.67 -11.72
C PRO A 894 -0.23 8.60 -12.80
N MET A 895 -0.05 8.98 -14.05
CA MET A 895 -0.17 8.07 -15.19
C MET A 895 0.82 8.44 -16.29
N THR A 896 1.48 7.45 -16.88
CA THR A 896 2.22 7.59 -18.14
C THR A 896 1.51 6.80 -19.23
N LEU A 897 1.05 7.49 -20.28
CA LEU A 897 0.30 6.91 -21.39
C LEU A 897 0.80 7.43 -22.73
N SER A 898 0.69 6.63 -23.78
CA SER A 898 0.97 7.05 -25.14
C SER A 898 -0.32 7.44 -25.86
N ILE A 899 -0.35 8.65 -26.41
CA ILE A 899 -1.36 9.11 -27.35
C ILE A 899 -0.70 9.05 -28.74
N ASN A 900 -1.06 8.02 -29.52
CA ASN A 900 -0.33 7.66 -30.74
C ASN A 900 1.16 7.42 -30.40
N GLU A 901 2.08 8.21 -30.97
CA GLU A 901 3.50 8.17 -30.66
C GLU A 901 3.88 8.98 -29.42
N MET A 902 3.09 10.00 -29.05
CA MET A 902 3.44 10.93 -27.98
C MET A 902 3.31 10.27 -26.60
N VAL A 903 4.42 10.14 -25.86
CA VAL A 903 4.42 9.67 -24.48
C VAL A 903 4.10 10.82 -23.54
N MET A 904 2.98 10.72 -22.84
CA MET A 904 2.47 11.75 -21.94
C MET A 904 2.54 11.27 -20.49
N GLY A 905 3.23 12.03 -19.64
CA GLY A 905 3.20 11.88 -18.19
C GLY A 905 2.25 12.89 -17.56
N ILE A 906 1.33 12.45 -16.71
CA ILE A 906 0.32 13.30 -16.07
C ILE A 906 0.30 13.04 -14.57
N SER A 907 0.29 14.12 -13.79
CA SER A 907 -0.03 14.06 -12.36
C SER A 907 -0.92 15.24 -12.00
N SER A 908 -1.91 15.02 -11.14
CA SER A 908 -2.80 16.09 -10.65
C SER A 908 -2.28 16.79 -9.38
N GLN A 909 -1.19 16.31 -8.80
CA GLN A 909 -0.60 16.91 -7.60
C GLN A 909 0.20 18.18 -7.93
N ASP A 910 -0.01 19.24 -7.15
CA ASP A 910 0.74 20.49 -7.31
C ASP A 910 2.14 20.40 -6.68
N ILE A 911 3.01 19.64 -7.34
CA ILE A 911 4.41 19.47 -6.92
C ILE A 911 5.23 20.73 -7.18
N LEU A 912 4.94 21.49 -8.24
CA LEU A 912 5.72 22.68 -8.60
C LEU A 912 5.56 23.80 -7.57
N TRP A 913 4.34 24.00 -7.04
CA TRP A 913 4.12 24.94 -5.95
C TRP A 913 4.94 24.54 -4.71
N GLN A 914 4.91 23.26 -4.35
CA GLN A 914 5.61 22.76 -3.16
C GLN A 914 7.13 22.88 -3.30
N LEU A 915 7.70 22.46 -4.44
CA LEU A 915 9.12 22.60 -4.73
C LEU A 915 9.57 24.07 -4.70
N LYS A 916 8.79 25.02 -5.24
CA LYS A 916 9.12 26.46 -5.15
C LYS A 916 9.32 26.92 -3.71
N HIS A 917 8.50 26.43 -2.77
CA HIS A 917 8.53 26.90 -1.39
C HIS A 917 9.68 26.25 -0.61
N GLU A 918 10.03 25.01 -0.91
CA GLU A 918 11.07 24.24 -0.21
C GLU A 918 12.45 24.27 -0.89
N GLU A 919 12.58 24.77 -2.13
CA GLU A 919 13.87 24.94 -2.81
C GLU A 919 14.80 25.89 -2.04
N LEU A 920 16.03 25.44 -1.86
CA LEU A 920 17.18 26.21 -1.40
C LEU A 920 18.11 26.47 -2.59
N VAL A 921 18.32 27.75 -2.90
CA VAL A 921 19.30 28.19 -3.90
C VAL A 921 20.44 28.88 -3.19
N GLY A 922 21.65 28.35 -3.32
CA GLY A 922 22.89 28.97 -2.89
C GLY A 922 23.64 29.58 -4.08
N GLY A 923 24.18 30.79 -3.95
CA GLY A 923 24.90 31.46 -5.03
C GLY A 923 24.04 31.71 -6.29
N ARG A 924 24.68 31.72 -7.46
CA ARG A 924 23.98 31.88 -8.75
C ARG A 924 23.65 30.50 -9.34
N PRO A 925 22.37 30.09 -9.40
CA PRO A 925 22.01 28.76 -9.90
C PRO A 925 22.42 28.59 -11.37
N SER A 926 22.67 27.34 -11.76
CA SER A 926 23.01 26.97 -13.15
C SER A 926 21.95 27.46 -14.14
N ASP A 927 20.67 27.24 -13.81
CA ASP A 927 19.54 27.76 -14.57
C ASP A 927 18.84 28.89 -13.79
N PRO A 928 18.80 30.12 -14.31
CA PRO A 928 18.15 31.24 -13.63
C PRO A 928 16.62 31.13 -13.63
N SER A 929 16.02 30.41 -14.57
CA SER A 929 14.56 30.27 -14.70
C SER A 929 14.02 29.31 -13.64
N LEU A 930 13.31 29.85 -12.65
CA LEU A 930 12.66 29.06 -11.59
C LEU A 930 11.81 27.93 -12.18
N LEU A 931 10.92 28.23 -13.12
CA LEU A 931 10.02 27.24 -13.71
C LEU A 931 10.79 26.11 -14.42
N SER A 932 11.90 26.46 -15.09
CA SER A 932 12.75 25.47 -15.76
C SER A 932 13.49 24.57 -14.76
N ARG A 933 13.98 25.14 -13.65
CA ARG A 933 14.59 24.35 -12.56
C ARG A 933 13.61 23.39 -11.91
N LEU A 934 12.41 23.87 -11.55
CA LEU A 934 11.38 23.04 -10.92
C LEU A 934 11.00 21.84 -11.80
N SER A 935 10.85 22.08 -13.10
CA SER A 935 10.59 21.02 -14.09
C SER A 935 11.77 20.06 -14.24
N ARG A 936 13.01 20.58 -14.25
CA ARG A 936 14.23 19.76 -14.35
C ARG A 936 14.34 18.78 -13.17
N TYR A 937 14.01 19.21 -11.95
CA TYR A 937 14.02 18.31 -10.78
C TYR A 937 13.14 17.08 -10.95
N LEU A 938 11.97 17.19 -11.57
CA LEU A 938 11.09 16.04 -11.81
C LEU A 938 11.73 15.02 -12.76
N LEU A 939 12.44 15.51 -13.78
CA LEU A 939 13.12 14.69 -14.78
C LEU A 939 14.39 14.03 -14.23
N GLU A 940 15.22 14.78 -13.50
CA GLU A 940 16.43 14.29 -12.84
C GLU A 940 16.11 13.24 -11.77
N GLN A 941 15.05 13.49 -10.98
CA GLN A 941 14.63 12.59 -9.92
C GLN A 941 13.72 11.45 -10.41
N ARG A 942 13.41 11.42 -11.71
CA ARG A 942 12.62 10.39 -12.41
C ARG A 942 11.29 10.07 -11.71
N HIS A 943 10.63 11.09 -11.15
CA HIS A 943 9.51 10.87 -10.24
C HIS A 943 8.54 12.07 -10.27
N PHE A 944 7.23 11.79 -10.24
CA PHE A 944 6.20 12.83 -10.30
C PHE A 944 6.11 13.68 -9.02
N PHE A 945 6.45 13.11 -7.86
CA PHE A 945 6.51 13.78 -6.55
C PHE A 945 7.80 13.48 -5.77
N PRO A 946 8.95 14.09 -6.09
CA PRO A 946 10.23 13.77 -5.43
C PRO A 946 10.45 14.47 -4.08
N LEU A 947 9.61 15.45 -3.71
CA LEU A 947 9.73 16.19 -2.47
C LEU A 947 9.42 15.30 -1.25
N PHE A 948 10.33 15.28 -0.28
CA PHE A 948 10.12 14.53 0.97
C PHE A 948 10.86 15.18 2.15
N PRO A 949 10.18 15.45 3.29
CA PRO A 949 8.73 15.40 3.50
C PRO A 949 7.97 16.40 2.61
N PRO A 950 6.66 16.17 2.33
CA PRO A 950 5.84 17.14 1.60
C PRO A 950 5.69 18.46 2.37
N THR A 951 5.40 19.54 1.65
CA THR A 951 5.27 20.88 2.22
C THR A 951 4.15 20.95 3.26
N ASP A 952 4.35 21.74 4.30
CA ASP A 952 3.33 22.04 5.31
C ASP A 952 2.04 22.57 4.66
N ARG A 953 0.90 22.03 5.09
CA ARG A 953 -0.45 22.39 4.62
C ARG A 953 -0.73 23.90 4.72
N GLN A 954 -0.15 24.60 5.68
CA GLN A 954 -0.31 26.05 5.86
C GLN A 954 0.35 26.88 4.75
N LYS A 955 1.36 26.33 4.06
CA LYS A 955 2.05 26.97 2.93
C LYS A 955 1.43 26.59 1.58
N LEU A 956 0.43 25.71 1.56
CA LEU A 956 -0.31 25.38 0.35
C LEU A 956 -1.28 26.50 -0.02
N PRO A 957 -1.71 26.59 -1.29
CA PRO A 957 -2.65 27.61 -1.72
C PRO A 957 -3.95 27.53 -0.91
N LYS A 958 -4.46 28.67 -0.46
CA LYS A 958 -5.66 28.71 0.36
C LYS A 958 -6.90 28.25 -0.40
N THR A 959 -7.73 27.43 0.22
CA THR A 959 -9.01 26.96 -0.33
C THR A 959 -10.15 27.96 -0.06
N GLY A 960 -11.35 27.64 -0.56
CA GLY A 960 -12.57 28.41 -0.32
C GLY A 960 -13.25 28.11 1.03
N THR A 961 -12.80 27.07 1.76
CA THR A 961 -13.33 26.72 3.09
C THR A 961 -12.97 27.76 4.15
N GLU A 962 -13.70 27.79 5.28
CA GLU A 962 -13.43 28.73 6.39
C GLU A 962 -12.02 28.58 6.97
N GLU A 963 -11.53 27.35 7.07
CA GLU A 963 -10.16 27.05 7.53
C GLU A 963 -9.12 27.43 6.47
N GLY A 964 -9.48 27.36 5.18
CA GLY A 964 -8.62 27.71 4.06
C GLY A 964 -7.41 26.78 3.88
N LEU A 965 -7.43 25.58 4.47
CA LEU A 965 -6.33 24.61 4.45
C LEU A 965 -6.63 23.43 3.52
N GLN A 966 -5.70 23.10 2.63
CA GLN A 966 -5.80 21.90 1.79
C GLN A 966 -5.50 20.61 2.60
N PRO A 967 -5.95 19.42 2.16
CA PRO A 967 -5.63 18.14 2.81
C PRO A 967 -4.13 17.84 2.89
N GLY A 968 -3.34 18.34 1.94
CA GLY A 968 -1.90 18.06 1.80
C GLY A 968 -1.60 17.12 0.63
N ALA A 969 -0.35 16.67 0.51
CA ALA A 969 0.06 15.76 -0.56
C ALA A 969 -0.49 14.32 -0.40
N MET A 970 -0.91 13.94 0.81
CA MET A 970 -1.50 12.63 1.13
C MET A 970 -0.67 11.43 0.62
N LEU A 971 0.66 11.50 0.77
CA LEU A 971 1.55 10.46 0.24
C LEU A 971 1.46 9.15 1.03
N ASP A 972 1.30 8.04 0.32
CA ASP A 972 1.52 6.70 0.86
C ASP A 972 2.93 6.22 0.47
N LEU A 973 3.85 6.27 1.45
CA LEU A 973 5.26 6.04 1.19
C LEU A 973 5.56 4.58 0.81
N SER A 974 4.76 3.61 1.28
CA SER A 974 4.92 2.20 0.91
C SER A 974 4.70 1.96 -0.59
N TYR A 975 4.01 2.87 -1.27
CA TYR A 975 3.69 2.79 -2.70
C TYR A 975 4.33 3.91 -3.52
N LEU A 976 5.26 4.67 -2.95
CA LEU A 976 5.90 5.82 -3.60
C LEU A 976 6.55 5.44 -4.93
N LYS A 977 7.08 4.22 -5.04
CA LYS A 977 7.67 3.66 -6.27
C LYS A 977 6.71 3.65 -7.47
N LEU A 978 5.39 3.60 -7.24
CA LEU A 978 4.40 3.70 -8.33
C LEU A 978 4.31 5.13 -8.93
N GLY A 979 4.93 6.11 -8.29
CA GLY A 979 5.08 7.49 -8.75
C GLY A 979 6.33 7.74 -9.60
N GLU A 980 7.11 6.71 -9.92
CA GLU A 980 8.31 6.81 -10.77
C GLU A 980 7.97 6.84 -12.26
N MET A 981 8.78 7.59 -13.01
CA MET A 981 8.76 7.56 -14.48
C MET A 981 9.56 6.34 -14.93
N VAL A 982 8.92 5.42 -15.64
CA VAL A 982 9.52 4.12 -15.97
C VAL A 982 9.99 4.08 -17.44
N ASN A 983 11.17 3.49 -17.67
CA ASN A 983 11.80 3.19 -18.97
C ASN A 983 12.26 4.40 -19.79
N VAL A 984 11.39 5.38 -20.01
CA VAL A 984 11.63 6.51 -20.92
C VAL A 984 11.19 7.82 -20.31
N ARG A 985 11.82 8.90 -20.76
CA ARG A 985 11.38 10.25 -20.47
C ARG A 985 10.07 10.53 -21.22
N PRO A 986 9.05 11.13 -20.57
CA PRO A 986 7.86 11.54 -21.29
C PRO A 986 8.20 12.61 -22.33
N ASP A 987 7.54 12.58 -23.48
CA ASP A 987 7.63 13.66 -24.47
C ASP A 987 6.92 14.92 -23.98
N VAL A 988 5.77 14.72 -23.30
CA VAL A 988 4.95 15.79 -22.73
C VAL A 988 4.69 15.50 -21.25
N LEU A 989 5.00 16.44 -20.37
CA LEU A 989 4.76 16.36 -18.94
C LEU A 989 3.72 17.40 -18.52
N ILE A 990 2.59 16.93 -18.02
CA ILE A 990 1.49 17.76 -17.55
C ILE A 990 1.49 17.77 -16.03
N VAL A 991 1.77 18.95 -15.48
CA VAL A 991 1.90 19.20 -14.05
C VAL A 991 1.14 20.47 -13.70
N PRO A 992 -0.18 20.36 -13.46
CA PRO A 992 -1.00 21.49 -13.05
C PRO A 992 -0.51 22.09 -11.75
N SER A 993 -0.50 23.41 -11.69
CA SER A 993 -0.04 24.16 -10.52
C SER A 993 -0.75 25.50 -10.39
N PHE A 994 -0.87 25.97 -9.15
CA PHE A 994 -1.29 27.34 -8.83
C PHE A 994 -0.26 28.40 -9.25
N LEU A 995 0.94 28.00 -9.64
CA LEU A 995 1.89 28.89 -10.32
C LEU A 995 1.27 29.48 -11.60
N PRO A 996 1.78 30.62 -12.11
CA PRO A 996 1.38 31.14 -13.40
C PRO A 996 1.45 30.03 -14.46
N PRO A 997 0.41 29.86 -15.29
CA PRO A 997 0.40 28.83 -16.31
C PRO A 997 1.54 29.09 -17.31
N PHE A 998 2.19 28.02 -17.79
CA PHE A 998 3.34 28.12 -18.69
C PHE A 998 3.49 26.86 -19.55
N ALA A 999 4.18 27.00 -20.70
CA ALA A 999 4.61 25.89 -21.52
C ALA A 999 6.10 26.06 -21.86
N LYS A 1000 6.94 25.09 -21.45
CA LYS A 1000 8.39 25.18 -21.65
C LYS A 1000 8.99 23.84 -22.07
N VAL A 1001 10.03 23.92 -22.90
CA VAL A 1001 10.86 22.76 -23.22
C VAL A 1001 12.02 22.69 -22.22
N VAL A 1002 12.12 21.59 -21.49
CA VAL A 1002 13.18 21.33 -20.51
C VAL A 1002 13.75 19.94 -20.77
N GLU A 1003 15.05 19.85 -21.06
CA GLU A 1003 15.71 18.59 -21.39
C GLU A 1003 14.92 17.79 -22.46
N SER A 1004 14.57 18.40 -23.60
CA SER A 1004 13.77 17.77 -24.67
C SER A 1004 12.36 17.30 -24.28
N VAL A 1005 11.83 17.70 -23.12
CA VAL A 1005 10.45 17.44 -22.67
C VAL A 1005 9.63 18.70 -22.74
N LEU A 1006 8.43 18.61 -23.32
CA LEU A 1006 7.46 19.67 -23.29
C LEU A 1006 6.68 19.64 -21.97
N VAL A 1007 6.99 20.57 -21.06
CA VAL A 1007 6.33 20.68 -19.76
C VAL A 1007 5.23 21.73 -19.83
N ILE A 1008 4.01 21.34 -19.46
CA ILE A 1008 2.81 22.17 -19.55
C ILE A 1008 2.16 22.28 -18.16
N ASN A 1009 2.06 23.52 -17.67
CA ASN A 1009 1.15 23.88 -16.58
C ASN A 1009 -0.07 24.60 -17.19
N PRO A 1010 -1.24 23.95 -17.33
CA PRO A 1010 -2.44 24.61 -17.86
C PRO A 1010 -3.02 25.67 -16.91
N GLY A 1011 -2.62 25.67 -15.63
CA GLY A 1011 -3.27 26.39 -14.55
C GLY A 1011 -4.62 25.76 -14.16
N SER A 1012 -5.26 26.32 -13.14
CA SER A 1012 -6.63 25.95 -12.75
C SER A 1012 -7.64 26.60 -13.69
N LEU A 1013 -8.68 25.85 -14.06
CA LEU A 1013 -9.77 26.31 -14.92
C LEU A 1013 -10.65 27.34 -14.23
N SER A 1014 -10.88 27.18 -12.94
CA SER A 1014 -11.55 28.16 -12.08
C SER A 1014 -10.58 28.66 -11.00
N LYS A 1015 -10.63 29.96 -10.71
CA LYS A 1015 -9.82 30.63 -9.66
C LYS A 1015 -10.74 31.29 -8.66
N ARG A 1016 -11.17 30.54 -7.64
CA ARG A 1016 -12.14 31.00 -6.63
C ARG A 1016 -13.41 31.53 -7.29
N ARG A 1017 -13.54 32.86 -7.45
CA ARG A 1017 -14.68 33.52 -8.11
C ARG A 1017 -14.37 34.03 -9.52
N GLY A 1018 -13.16 33.83 -10.03
CA GLY A 1018 -12.72 34.32 -11.33
C GLY A 1018 -12.42 33.21 -12.33
N ALA A 1019 -12.42 33.55 -13.62
CA ALA A 1019 -12.04 32.64 -14.70
C ALA A 1019 -10.55 32.30 -14.67
N GLY A 1020 -10.24 31.03 -14.91
CA GLY A 1020 -8.89 30.49 -14.97
C GLY A 1020 -8.39 30.33 -16.41
N THR A 1021 -7.62 29.26 -16.63
CA THR A 1021 -6.97 28.98 -17.93
C THR A 1021 -7.03 27.50 -18.27
N TYR A 1022 -6.82 27.19 -19.55
CA TYR A 1022 -6.61 25.84 -20.07
C TYR A 1022 -5.50 25.89 -21.13
N ALA A 1023 -4.89 24.74 -21.44
CA ALA A 1023 -3.88 24.63 -22.49
C ALA A 1023 -4.44 23.88 -23.70
N ARG A 1024 -4.12 24.36 -24.90
CA ARG A 1024 -4.38 23.71 -26.18
C ARG A 1024 -3.05 23.30 -26.80
N LEU A 1025 -2.88 22.02 -27.08
CA LEU A 1025 -1.74 21.44 -27.77
C LEU A 1025 -2.16 21.05 -29.18
N THR A 1026 -1.45 21.59 -30.16
CA THR A 1026 -1.55 21.19 -31.57
C THR A 1026 -0.29 20.41 -31.93
N LEU A 1027 -0.43 19.12 -32.18
CA LEU A 1027 0.66 18.24 -32.56
C LEU A 1027 0.65 17.98 -34.07
N PHE A 1028 1.68 18.45 -34.75
CA PHE A 1028 1.86 18.22 -36.19
C PHE A 1028 2.35 16.80 -36.47
N PRO A 1029 2.00 16.19 -37.62
CA PRO A 1029 2.39 14.82 -37.95
C PRO A 1029 3.91 14.65 -38.01
N PRO A 1030 4.43 13.43 -37.72
CA PRO A 1030 5.86 13.18 -37.80
C PRO A 1030 6.33 13.23 -39.25
N LYS A 1031 7.54 13.76 -39.48
CA LYS A 1031 8.22 13.69 -40.78
C LYS A 1031 8.94 12.34 -40.86
N VAL A 1032 8.40 11.41 -41.65
CA VAL A 1032 9.04 10.11 -41.87
C VAL A 1032 10.12 10.29 -42.92
N VAL A 1033 11.39 10.32 -42.50
CA VAL A 1033 12.53 10.24 -43.42
C VAL A 1033 12.69 8.77 -43.77
N ALA A 1034 12.57 8.43 -45.06
CA ALA A 1034 12.78 7.07 -45.56
C ALA A 1034 14.27 6.68 -45.52
N THR A 1035 14.82 6.56 -44.32
CA THR A 1035 16.14 5.95 -44.10
C THR A 1035 15.96 4.45 -43.92
N GLN A 1036 16.68 3.65 -44.71
CA GLN A 1036 16.67 2.17 -44.69
C GLN A 1036 17.31 1.56 -43.43
N SER A 1037 17.15 2.20 -42.26
CA SER A 1037 17.71 1.75 -41.00
C SER A 1037 16.58 1.36 -40.05
N GLU A 1038 16.62 0.16 -39.49
CA GLU A 1038 15.76 -0.30 -38.36
C GLU A 1038 16.02 0.47 -37.04
N ALA A 1039 16.71 1.61 -37.10
CA ALA A 1039 17.05 2.41 -35.94
C ALA A 1039 15.81 3.15 -35.40
N MET A 1040 15.61 3.09 -34.08
CA MET A 1040 14.56 3.81 -33.38
C MET A 1040 14.66 5.32 -33.65
N MET A 1041 13.55 5.94 -34.04
CA MET A 1041 13.46 7.38 -34.31
C MET A 1041 12.86 8.10 -33.10
N SER A 1042 13.54 9.14 -32.61
CA SER A 1042 13.00 10.02 -31.58
C SER A 1042 11.74 10.73 -32.07
N HIS A 1043 10.73 10.86 -31.21
CA HIS A 1043 9.45 11.44 -31.62
C HIS A 1043 9.51 12.94 -31.96
N GLY A 1044 10.48 13.67 -31.39
CA GLY A 1044 10.72 15.10 -31.65
C GLY A 1044 9.51 15.98 -31.34
N ILE A 1045 8.68 15.60 -30.36
CA ILE A 1045 7.38 16.25 -30.09
C ILE A 1045 7.54 17.73 -29.80
N PHE A 1046 8.53 18.11 -28.98
CA PHE A 1046 8.74 19.49 -28.56
C PHE A 1046 9.03 20.47 -29.71
N ASP A 1047 9.53 20.00 -30.86
CA ASP A 1047 9.78 20.84 -32.05
C ASP A 1047 8.55 21.00 -32.94
N ARG A 1048 7.62 20.03 -32.89
CA ARG A 1048 6.43 19.97 -33.76
C ARG A 1048 5.11 20.11 -32.99
N ALA A 1049 5.17 20.53 -31.74
CA ALA A 1049 4.04 20.80 -30.88
C ALA A 1049 3.89 22.32 -30.69
N ARG A 1050 2.76 22.89 -31.08
CA ARG A 1050 2.38 24.25 -30.70
C ARG A 1050 1.51 24.18 -29.45
N VAL A 1051 1.87 24.93 -28.40
CA VAL A 1051 1.07 25.00 -27.17
C VAL A 1051 0.58 26.41 -26.96
N GLU A 1052 -0.70 26.54 -26.66
CA GLU A 1052 -1.34 27.82 -26.35
C GLU A 1052 -2.04 27.72 -25.00
N ILE A 1053 -1.84 28.72 -24.16
CA ILE A 1053 -2.52 28.82 -22.88
C ILE A 1053 -3.57 29.89 -23.02
N ASN A 1054 -4.84 29.50 -22.91
CA ASN A 1054 -5.98 30.38 -23.15
C ASN A 1054 -6.77 30.59 -21.86
N ARG A 1055 -7.35 31.78 -21.71
CA ARG A 1055 -8.35 32.07 -20.68
C ARG A 1055 -9.68 31.43 -21.06
N ILE A 1056 -10.35 30.82 -20.09
CA ILE A 1056 -11.67 30.21 -20.30
C ILE A 1056 -12.80 31.24 -20.23
#